data_AF-A0A534GCD9-F1
#
_entry.id   AF-A0A534GCD9-F1
#
_cell.length_a   1.000
_cell.length_b   1.000
_cell.length_c   1.000
_cell.angle_alpha   90.00
_cell.angle_beta   90.00
_cell.angle_gamma   90.00
#
_symmetry.space_group_name_H-M   'P 1'
#
loop_
_entity.id
_entity.type
_entity.pdbx_description
1 polymer ?
#
loop_
_entity_poly.entity_id
_entity_poly.type
_entity_poly.pdbx_seq_one_letter_code
_entity_poly.pdbx_strand_id
1 'polypeptide(L)'
;MGNNLVKNTRVVLWAALALLLLANYTSWMQDYGPRLPPAGTPAAQGAAAQRPATPANDLGSRIPEAPAAKSGGAAGTAGSEAAAPPAPEALGGVVPPATPAPAAAPLVHVRTDVLDVDISTQGGTLRRVDLPAYPRVKGEATRVRLENEDSPGTLYVLQSGLTGPQGAPYPTHLASYSSPQSSYRLDGRGELRVPLTWSEGGVTGTKTFVFHRGDYRVQVEYQVHNGGSGPWQARPYAQILRNDPRTKTSMFDVESYAFHGPAIYDGTRYRKLDTTSTQDTHLSLEVRDGWVAALQHHFVSAIVPPRGAPYNFTLGVSGDEYLLSATGPEETLAPGATARFGQVLYTGPKLQRQLEATAPELGRVADYGRLWFLARPLFWLLDQVHALTGNWGVAIILVTFLLKLGFYPLSEASGRSMAKMKTLQPRIKNLQETYAGDKEKLGRAMMELYQREKINPVAGCLPIIIQIPVFLAFYWVLLESVEMRQAPFAFWIHDLSSRDPWFILPAIMAVAMFVQYKLNPAPPDPVVLGDEHPPLDRAAVEHQPPDRGGCGGEARLSAGGAARRSAGGEPPRRAGLPRDPARAARTASFPAGSGGSLANRSFMRRSDTIVAAATPPGRGGVGIVRISGPKVPELAAVMLGELPKARHATFARFLDAQKEPIDAGLALFFPAPHSYTGEHVLELHGHGGPLVVEALVARVVELGARRAQAGEFTQRAFLNDKVDLAQAEAIADLIDAGSREAARAAMRSLQGEFSAMVHGLTEAVVELRTYVEAAIDFPEEEIDLLADGELTDRFASVREHFEGVLQSARQGRLLREGMTVVIAGRPNAGKSSLLNRLAGYDAAIVTAIPGTTRDVVRERIHLDGMPLHVLDTAGLRDGGDVVEEEGMRRARAEMQRADRVLFVIDTAEDPDGRAFRDEHARLPEDVPVTLVFNKCDLAAGVPLADTWSGPPRVMLSALTGEGLDKLRAHLKQCMGFQTVEGGAISARRRHLEALARARTHTEEAERQLTEHRAGELVAEELRGAQLALSEITGEFTSDDLLGRIFAGFCIGK
;
A
#
# COMPACT_ATOMS: atom_id res chain seq x y z
N MET A 1 1.03 -3.91 44.05
CA MET A 1 1.29 -2.46 44.04
C MET A 1 0.31 -1.63 43.19
N GLY A 2 -0.88 -2.13 42.82
CA GLY A 2 -1.79 -1.42 41.89
C GLY A 2 -2.66 -0.28 42.48
N ASN A 3 -2.74 -0.10 43.80
CA ASN A 3 -3.71 0.82 44.42
C ASN A 3 -3.20 2.23 44.76
N ASN A 4 -1.89 2.51 44.61
CA ASN A 4 -1.33 3.82 44.96
C ASN A 4 -1.20 4.79 43.78
N LEU A 5 -1.03 4.29 42.55
CA LEU A 5 -0.92 5.14 41.36
C LEU A 5 -2.24 5.88 41.03
N VAL A 6 -3.37 5.24 41.32
CA VAL A 6 -4.72 5.79 41.07
C VAL A 6 -5.08 6.92 42.03
N LYS A 7 -4.44 7.00 43.21
CA LYS A 7 -4.76 8.01 44.23
C LYS A 7 -4.15 9.39 43.96
N ASN A 8 -3.17 9.51 43.08
CA ASN A 8 -2.44 10.77 42.87
C ASN A 8 -2.48 11.23 41.41
N THR A 9 -3.69 11.55 40.94
CA THR A 9 -3.97 12.08 39.59
C THR A 9 -3.05 13.26 39.21
N ARG A 10 -2.56 14.01 40.19
CA ARG A 10 -1.61 15.11 39.98
C ARG A 10 -0.26 14.65 39.45
N VAL A 11 0.25 13.51 39.92
CA VAL A 11 1.55 12.97 39.47
C VAL A 11 1.47 12.50 38.02
N VAL A 12 0.37 11.82 37.65
CA VAL A 12 0.10 11.42 36.26
C VAL A 12 -0.02 12.63 35.34
N LEU A 13 -0.65 13.71 35.80
CA LEU A 13 -0.76 14.96 35.02
C LEU A 13 0.59 15.68 34.88
N TRP A 14 1.44 15.68 35.90
CA TRP A 14 2.79 16.23 35.81
C TRP A 14 3.70 15.40 34.90
N ALA A 15 3.61 14.07 34.95
CA ALA A 15 4.33 13.18 34.04
C ALA A 15 3.87 13.37 32.59
N ALA A 16 2.56 13.49 32.35
CA ALA A 16 2.02 13.79 31.02
C ALA A 16 2.46 15.17 30.51
N LEU A 17 2.52 16.18 31.38
CA LEU A 17 3.02 17.50 31.02
C LEU A 17 4.52 17.48 30.71
N ALA A 18 5.33 16.76 31.48
CA ALA A 18 6.76 16.60 31.23
C ALA A 18 7.02 15.90 29.89
N LEU A 19 6.23 14.88 29.56
CA LEU A 19 6.32 14.15 28.30
C LEU A 19 5.91 15.02 27.10
N LEU A 20 4.89 15.87 27.26
CA LEU A 20 4.51 16.89 26.28
C LEU A 20 5.61 17.95 26.08
N LEU A 21 6.22 18.44 27.16
CA LEU A 21 7.32 19.40 27.09
C LEU A 21 8.56 18.81 26.42
N LEU A 22 8.88 17.54 26.72
CA LEU A 22 9.99 16.82 26.09
C LEU A 22 9.74 16.59 24.59
N ALA A 23 8.55 16.15 24.21
CA ALA A 23 8.17 15.99 22.81
C ALA A 23 8.22 17.31 22.03
N ASN A 24 7.86 18.42 22.68
CA ASN A 24 7.93 19.75 22.08
C ASN A 24 9.40 20.21 21.93
N TYR A 25 10.25 19.91 22.92
CA TYR A 25 11.69 20.20 22.85
C TYR A 25 12.41 19.38 21.77
N THR A 26 12.10 18.09 21.63
CA THR A 26 12.71 17.24 20.60
C THR A 26 12.29 17.67 19.20
N SER A 27 11.02 18.03 18.99
CA SER A 27 10.57 18.64 17.73
C SER A 27 11.30 19.97 17.48
N TRP A 28 11.43 20.82 18.50
CA TRP A 28 12.16 22.10 18.38
C TRP A 28 13.64 21.90 18.02
N MET A 29 14.32 20.90 18.60
CA MET A 29 15.70 20.54 18.26
C MET A 29 15.84 19.99 16.83
N GLN A 30 14.87 19.22 16.34
CA GLN A 30 14.89 18.73 14.95
C GLN A 30 14.69 19.87 13.95
N ASP A 31 13.85 20.85 14.29
CA ASP A 31 13.49 21.94 13.42
C ASP A 31 14.53 23.09 13.42
N TYR A 32 15.02 23.45 14.61
CA TYR A 32 15.83 24.64 14.88
C TYR A 32 17.21 24.33 15.49
N GLY A 33 17.52 23.06 15.72
CA GLY A 33 18.85 22.65 16.18
C GLY A 33 19.94 23.12 15.22
N PRO A 34 21.17 23.38 15.71
CA PRO A 34 22.27 23.85 14.88
C PRO A 34 22.51 22.85 13.73
N ARG A 35 22.11 23.24 12.52
CA ARG A 35 22.41 22.46 11.32
C ARG A 35 23.90 22.63 11.05
N LEU A 36 24.63 21.51 11.09
CA LEU A 36 26.02 21.48 10.66
C LEU A 36 26.11 22.13 9.27
N PRO A 37 27.05 23.07 9.06
CA PRO A 37 27.22 23.70 7.75
C PRO A 37 27.49 22.60 6.72
N PRO A 38 26.93 22.70 5.50
CA PRO A 38 27.25 21.77 4.43
C PRO A 38 28.76 21.78 4.22
N ALA A 39 29.36 20.59 4.25
CA ALA A 39 30.78 20.41 3.98
C ALA A 39 31.14 21.13 2.67
N GLY A 40 32.19 21.96 2.74
CA GLY A 40 32.56 22.92 1.71
C GLY A 40 32.72 22.29 0.33
N THR A 41 32.23 23.03 -0.67
CA THR A 41 32.44 22.79 -2.09
C THR A 41 33.93 22.70 -2.41
N PRO A 42 34.45 21.57 -2.91
CA PRO A 42 35.75 21.58 -3.57
C PRO A 42 35.59 22.28 -4.92
N ALA A 43 36.49 23.22 -5.18
CA ALA A 43 36.59 23.95 -6.42
C ALA A 43 36.72 23.01 -7.64
N ALA A 44 36.05 23.40 -8.73
CA ALA A 44 36.06 22.73 -10.01
C ALA A 44 37.49 22.63 -10.59
N GLN A 45 37.92 21.41 -10.91
CA GLN A 45 38.92 21.12 -11.93
C GLN A 45 38.40 19.98 -12.81
N GLY A 46 38.53 20.18 -14.12
CA GLY A 46 37.78 19.50 -15.16
C GLY A 46 38.00 18.00 -15.26
N ALA A 47 36.88 17.28 -15.36
CA ALA A 47 36.78 15.99 -16.03
C ALA A 47 35.35 15.89 -16.57
N ALA A 48 35.20 15.74 -17.88
CA ALA A 48 33.91 15.53 -18.53
C ALA A 48 33.30 14.21 -18.04
N ALA A 49 32.36 14.29 -17.11
CA ALA A 49 31.62 13.14 -16.61
C ALA A 49 30.67 12.64 -17.72
N GLN A 50 31.00 11.48 -18.27
CA GLN A 50 30.11 10.67 -19.09
C GLN A 50 28.87 10.32 -18.26
N ARG A 51 27.70 10.78 -18.71
CA ARG A 51 26.40 10.35 -18.18
C ARG A 51 26.27 8.83 -18.37
N PRO A 52 25.92 8.06 -17.33
CA PRO A 52 25.50 6.68 -17.53
C PRO A 52 24.19 6.69 -18.33
N ALA A 53 24.18 6.04 -19.49
CA ALA A 53 22.96 5.82 -20.26
C ALA A 53 21.97 4.98 -19.42
N THR A 54 20.80 5.54 -19.17
CA THR A 54 19.68 4.90 -18.46
C THR A 54 18.98 3.91 -19.41
N PRO A 55 18.52 2.73 -18.96
CA PRO A 55 17.78 1.80 -19.81
C PRO A 55 16.51 2.46 -20.36
N ALA A 56 16.24 2.28 -21.66
CA ALA A 56 15.11 2.88 -22.35
C ALA A 56 13.78 2.46 -21.72
N ASN A 57 13.02 3.46 -21.25
CA ASN A 57 11.64 3.32 -20.79
C ASN A 57 10.73 2.98 -21.99
N ASP A 58 10.21 1.75 -22.03
CA ASP A 58 9.30 1.28 -23.09
C ASP A 58 7.95 2.03 -23.10
N LEU A 59 7.57 2.75 -22.04
CA LEU A 59 6.35 3.58 -22.04
C LEU A 59 6.53 4.92 -22.76
N GLY A 60 7.70 5.55 -22.66
CA GLY A 60 7.92 6.90 -23.17
C GLY A 60 8.11 7.00 -24.68
N SER A 61 8.38 5.86 -25.33
CA SER A 61 8.45 5.71 -26.79
C SER A 61 7.15 5.19 -27.42
N ARG A 62 6.14 4.81 -26.61
CA ARG A 62 4.87 4.28 -27.13
C ARG A 62 4.08 5.36 -27.84
N ILE A 63 3.77 5.08 -29.10
CA ILE A 63 2.80 5.82 -29.90
C ILE A 63 1.49 5.02 -29.84
N PRO A 64 0.34 5.64 -29.56
CA PRO A 64 -0.94 4.93 -29.56
C PRO A 64 -1.23 4.27 -30.91
N GLU A 65 -1.42 2.93 -30.94
CA GLU A 65 -1.77 2.17 -32.13
C GLU A 65 -3.29 1.99 -32.29
N ALA A 66 -3.75 1.67 -33.51
CA ALA A 66 -5.17 1.49 -33.84
C ALA A 66 -5.77 0.24 -33.16
N PRO A 67 -7.05 0.28 -32.71
CA PRO A 67 -7.75 -0.93 -32.32
C PRO A 67 -7.97 -1.83 -33.55
N ALA A 68 -7.52 -3.09 -33.47
CA ALA A 68 -7.71 -4.07 -34.52
C ALA A 68 -9.21 -4.25 -34.83
N ALA A 69 -9.60 -3.99 -36.08
CA ALA A 69 -10.95 -4.26 -36.54
C ALA A 69 -11.26 -5.76 -36.40
N LYS A 70 -12.33 -6.10 -35.68
CA LYS A 70 -12.90 -7.45 -35.69
C LYS A 70 -13.51 -7.68 -37.08
N SER A 71 -12.77 -8.25 -38.02
CA SER A 71 -13.32 -8.71 -39.30
C SER A 71 -13.97 -10.07 -39.11
N GLY A 72 -15.30 -10.10 -39.21
CA GLY A 72 -16.09 -11.31 -39.42
C GLY A 72 -15.74 -11.97 -40.76
N GLY A 73 -15.77 -13.29 -40.80
CA GLY A 73 -15.26 -14.09 -41.92
C GLY A 73 -16.17 -14.17 -43.14
N ALA A 74 -15.56 -14.55 -44.27
CA ALA A 74 -16.11 -15.45 -45.29
C ALA A 74 -14.96 -15.95 -46.20
N ALA A 75 -15.08 -17.21 -46.63
CA ALA A 75 -14.09 -18.02 -47.34
C ALA A 75 -13.88 -17.64 -48.82
N GLY A 76 -12.71 -17.99 -49.37
CA GLY A 76 -12.45 -18.01 -50.82
C GLY A 76 -10.98 -18.29 -51.17
N THR A 77 -10.74 -19.45 -51.77
CA THR A 77 -9.48 -20.12 -52.16
C THR A 77 -8.64 -19.42 -53.23
N ALA A 78 -7.30 -19.54 -53.11
CA ALA A 78 -6.37 -20.20 -54.06
C ALA A 78 -5.04 -19.46 -54.29
N GLY A 79 -3.92 -20.18 -54.08
CA GLY A 79 -2.80 -20.20 -55.03
C GLY A 79 -1.53 -19.39 -54.72
N SER A 80 -0.46 -20.15 -54.48
CA SER A 80 0.93 -19.95 -54.95
C SER A 80 1.98 -19.55 -53.91
N GLU A 81 2.74 -20.56 -53.49
CA GLU A 81 4.16 -20.43 -53.13
C GLU A 81 4.93 -19.78 -54.30
N ALA A 82 5.75 -18.78 -54.00
CA ALA A 82 6.92 -18.42 -54.78
C ALA A 82 7.91 -17.67 -53.89
N ALA A 83 9.15 -18.18 -53.88
CA ALA A 83 10.27 -17.75 -53.09
C ALA A 83 10.70 -16.29 -53.36
N ALA A 84 11.16 -15.62 -52.30
CA ALA A 84 11.87 -14.34 -52.41
C ALA A 84 13.35 -14.58 -52.80
N PRO A 85 13.88 -13.85 -53.80
CA PRO A 85 15.24 -13.99 -54.30
C PRO A 85 16.29 -13.32 -53.37
N PRO A 86 17.58 -13.70 -53.46
CA PRO A 86 18.63 -13.20 -52.58
C PRO A 86 19.10 -11.80 -52.99
N ALA A 87 19.40 -10.96 -51.99
CA ALA A 87 20.05 -9.66 -52.16
C ALA A 87 21.59 -9.80 -52.14
N PRO A 88 22.33 -8.89 -52.78
CA PRO A 88 23.62 -9.18 -53.42
C PRO A 88 24.85 -9.05 -52.51
N GLU A 89 25.89 -9.83 -52.81
CA GLU A 89 27.25 -9.62 -52.34
C GLU A 89 27.86 -8.36 -52.99
N ALA A 90 28.39 -7.45 -52.17
CA ALA A 90 29.28 -6.37 -52.60
C ALA A 90 30.45 -6.21 -51.62
N LEU A 91 31.60 -6.71 -52.08
CA LEU A 91 32.99 -6.24 -51.97
C LEU A 91 33.32 -5.11 -50.98
N GLY A 92 34.34 -5.38 -50.17
CA GLY A 92 34.83 -4.49 -49.11
C GLY A 92 35.46 -3.17 -49.57
N GLY A 93 35.70 -2.33 -48.56
CA GLY A 93 36.55 -1.14 -48.65
C GLY A 93 35.97 0.08 -47.94
N VAL A 94 36.66 0.48 -46.86
CA VAL A 94 36.65 1.80 -46.20
C VAL A 94 35.52 2.05 -45.19
N VAL A 95 35.89 1.96 -43.91
CA VAL A 95 35.18 2.53 -42.76
C VAL A 95 35.22 4.07 -42.87
N PRO A 96 34.09 4.78 -42.99
CA PRO A 96 34.05 6.22 -42.74
C PRO A 96 34.18 6.46 -41.22
N PRO A 97 34.81 7.55 -40.77
CA PRO A 97 34.97 7.82 -39.34
C PRO A 97 33.61 7.92 -38.66
N ALA A 98 33.55 7.38 -37.44
CA ALA A 98 32.37 7.37 -36.59
C ALA A 98 31.68 8.74 -36.57
N THR A 99 30.40 8.75 -36.96
CA THR A 99 29.55 9.92 -36.76
C THR A 99 29.38 10.12 -35.25
N PRO A 100 29.60 11.33 -34.71
CA PRO A 100 29.47 11.59 -33.27
C PRO A 100 28.06 11.25 -32.78
N ALA A 101 27.97 10.81 -31.53
CA ALA A 101 26.70 10.58 -30.83
C ALA A 101 25.72 11.76 -31.03
N PRO A 102 24.41 11.50 -31.21
CA PRO A 102 23.45 12.55 -31.49
C PRO A 102 23.44 13.58 -30.35
N ALA A 103 23.65 14.85 -30.71
CA ALA A 103 23.60 15.98 -29.80
C ALA A 103 22.23 16.06 -29.12
N ALA A 104 22.21 16.46 -27.84
CA ALA A 104 20.96 16.73 -27.12
C ALA A 104 20.08 17.68 -27.94
N ALA A 105 18.82 17.30 -28.15
CA ALA A 105 17.89 18.06 -28.99
C ALA A 105 17.79 19.52 -28.50
N PRO A 106 17.83 20.51 -29.40
CA PRO A 106 17.66 21.92 -29.04
C PRO A 106 16.38 22.16 -28.22
N LEU A 107 16.47 23.07 -27.25
CA LEU A 107 15.32 23.51 -26.44
C LEU A 107 14.85 24.89 -26.91
N VAL A 108 13.53 25.04 -26.99
CA VAL A 108 12.84 26.31 -27.21
C VAL A 108 12.30 26.80 -25.86
N HIS A 109 12.83 27.94 -25.39
CA HIS A 109 12.46 28.51 -24.10
C HIS A 109 11.31 29.51 -24.24
N VAL A 110 10.19 29.27 -23.56
CA VAL A 110 8.99 30.10 -23.62
C VAL A 110 8.68 30.67 -22.25
N ARG A 111 8.62 32.00 -22.14
CA ARG A 111 8.30 32.68 -20.88
C ARG A 111 7.03 33.52 -21.00
N THR A 112 6.08 33.26 -20.12
CA THR A 112 4.84 34.02 -19.96
C THR A 112 4.78 34.68 -18.57
N ASP A 113 3.67 35.30 -18.22
CA ASP A 113 3.44 35.85 -16.87
C ASP A 113 3.15 34.77 -15.82
N VAL A 114 2.64 33.61 -16.24
CA VAL A 114 2.20 32.52 -15.34
C VAL A 114 2.96 31.20 -15.52
N LEU A 115 3.66 31.01 -16.63
CA LEU A 115 4.39 29.80 -17.02
C LEU A 115 5.79 30.13 -17.56
N ASP A 116 6.77 29.30 -17.18
CA ASP A 116 8.16 29.33 -17.68
C ASP A 116 8.52 27.92 -18.19
N VAL A 117 8.61 27.76 -19.51
CA VAL A 117 8.47 26.47 -20.19
C VAL A 117 9.65 26.19 -21.11
N ASP A 118 10.19 24.97 -21.07
CA ASP A 118 11.13 24.47 -22.08
C ASP A 118 10.46 23.42 -22.97
N ILE A 119 10.44 23.68 -24.27
CA ILE A 119 9.88 22.80 -25.30
C ILE A 119 11.03 22.14 -26.06
N SER A 120 11.07 20.82 -26.08
CA SER A 120 12.07 20.07 -26.87
C SER A 120 11.73 20.10 -28.35
N THR A 121 12.69 20.42 -29.22
CA THR A 121 12.49 20.28 -30.67
C THR A 121 12.37 18.81 -31.10
N GLN A 122 12.85 17.87 -30.28
CA GLN A 122 12.51 16.46 -30.41
C GLN A 122 11.14 16.21 -29.76
N GLY A 123 10.16 15.87 -30.60
CA GLY A 123 8.77 15.59 -30.23
C GLY A 123 7.85 16.80 -30.06
N GLY A 124 8.43 18.01 -29.93
CA GLY A 124 7.66 19.16 -29.47
C GLY A 124 7.07 18.89 -28.09
N THR A 125 7.84 18.29 -27.18
CA THR A 125 7.37 17.85 -25.85
C THR A 125 7.65 18.94 -24.82
N LEU A 126 6.69 19.18 -23.91
CA LEU A 126 6.90 20.07 -22.76
C LEU A 126 7.81 19.34 -21.75
N ARG A 127 9.10 19.70 -21.73
CA ARG A 127 10.12 19.03 -20.90
C ARG A 127 10.27 19.65 -19.52
N ARG A 128 10.04 20.95 -19.41
CA ARG A 128 10.05 21.68 -18.14
C ARG A 128 8.91 22.68 -18.13
N VAL A 129 8.13 22.70 -17.06
CA VAL A 129 7.13 23.75 -16.81
C VAL A 129 7.26 24.21 -15.36
N ASP A 130 7.79 25.42 -15.18
CA ASP A 130 7.91 26.09 -13.89
C ASP A 130 6.78 27.11 -13.73
N LEU A 131 6.23 27.22 -12.51
CA LEU A 131 5.17 28.17 -12.14
C LEU A 131 5.77 29.38 -11.42
N PRO A 132 5.98 30.54 -12.07
CA PRO A 132 6.71 31.67 -11.49
C PRO A 132 6.02 32.29 -10.27
N ALA A 133 4.69 32.20 -10.19
CA ALA A 133 3.91 32.72 -9.08
C ALA A 133 3.93 31.82 -7.82
N TYR A 134 4.44 30.59 -7.92
CA TYR A 134 4.38 29.59 -6.86
C TYR A 134 5.78 29.08 -6.49
N PRO A 135 6.48 29.73 -5.54
CA PRO A 135 7.73 29.19 -4.99
C PRO A 135 7.45 27.94 -4.13
N ARG A 136 8.41 27.01 -4.06
CA ARG A 136 8.31 25.83 -3.19
C ARG A 136 8.24 26.22 -1.72
N VAL A 137 9.15 27.11 -1.31
CA VAL A 137 9.20 27.71 0.02
C VAL A 137 9.09 29.23 -0.13
N LYS A 138 8.24 29.87 0.65
CA LYS A 138 8.04 31.32 0.58
C LYS A 138 9.36 32.05 0.87
N GLY A 139 9.81 32.88 -0.08
CA GLY A 139 11.06 33.63 0.03
C GLY A 139 12.28 32.97 -0.62
N GLU A 140 12.17 31.70 -1.04
CA GLU A 140 13.21 31.03 -1.83
C GLU A 140 13.01 31.22 -3.34
N ALA A 141 14.11 31.15 -4.10
CA ALA A 141 14.08 31.26 -5.56
C ALA A 141 13.56 30.00 -6.26
N THR A 142 13.50 28.86 -5.55
CA THR A 142 13.09 27.56 -6.10
C THR A 142 11.59 27.55 -6.36
N ARG A 143 11.19 27.40 -7.63
CA ARG A 143 9.79 27.39 -8.07
C ARG A 143 9.18 26.00 -8.04
N VAL A 144 7.86 25.92 -7.98
CA VAL A 144 7.15 24.68 -8.28
C VAL A 144 7.35 24.35 -9.75
N ARG A 145 7.93 23.17 -10.00
CA ARG A 145 8.05 22.54 -11.30
C ARG A 145 7.02 21.44 -11.41
N LEU A 146 6.20 21.48 -12.46
CA LEU A 146 5.22 20.43 -12.76
C LEU A 146 5.87 19.38 -13.64
N GLU A 147 5.94 19.63 -14.94
CA GLU A 147 6.61 18.72 -15.88
C GLU A 147 8.14 18.81 -15.75
N ASN A 148 8.79 17.65 -15.68
CA ASN A 148 10.25 17.52 -15.66
C ASN A 148 10.70 16.14 -16.14
N GLU A 149 11.90 16.08 -16.72
CA GLU A 149 12.57 14.84 -17.13
C GLU A 149 13.98 14.77 -16.50
N ASP A 150 14.15 15.43 -15.34
CA ASP A 150 15.45 15.62 -14.69
C ASP A 150 16.02 14.30 -14.14
N SER A 151 15.15 13.38 -13.72
CA SER A 151 15.50 12.06 -13.20
C SER A 151 14.37 11.05 -13.42
N PRO A 152 14.64 9.74 -13.49
CA PRO A 152 13.60 8.72 -13.60
C PRO A 152 12.55 8.79 -12.48
N GLY A 153 12.96 9.15 -11.27
CA GLY A 153 12.08 9.26 -10.10
C GLY A 153 11.20 10.52 -10.05
N THR A 154 11.47 11.50 -10.91
CA THR A 154 10.68 12.74 -10.99
C THR A 154 9.98 12.90 -12.35
N LEU A 155 10.09 11.90 -13.23
CA LEU A 155 9.56 11.90 -14.59
C LEU A 155 8.09 12.33 -14.60
N TYR A 156 7.81 13.43 -15.30
CA TYR A 156 6.47 13.92 -15.56
C TYR A 156 6.49 14.73 -16.85
N VAL A 157 5.98 14.17 -17.94
CA VAL A 157 6.02 14.81 -19.26
C VAL A 157 4.66 14.74 -19.95
N LEU A 158 4.36 15.81 -20.69
CA LEU A 158 3.16 15.90 -21.50
C LEU A 158 3.54 15.90 -22.99
N GLN A 159 3.12 14.85 -23.69
CA GLN A 159 3.45 14.57 -25.07
C GLN A 159 2.22 14.68 -25.97
N SER A 160 2.44 15.02 -27.24
CA SER A 160 1.37 15.10 -28.25
C SER A 160 1.91 14.94 -29.66
N GLY A 161 1.11 14.36 -30.55
CA GLY A 161 1.50 14.15 -31.94
C GLY A 161 0.34 13.70 -32.82
N LEU A 162 0.67 13.42 -34.08
CA LEU A 162 -0.20 12.71 -35.01
C LEU A 162 0.39 11.32 -35.27
N THR A 163 -0.46 10.32 -35.48
CA THR A 163 -0.07 8.93 -35.79
C THR A 163 -1.00 8.33 -36.85
N GLY A 164 -0.59 7.28 -37.56
CA GLY A 164 -1.38 6.62 -38.59
C GLY A 164 -0.89 5.20 -38.89
N PRO A 165 -1.33 4.57 -40.00
CA PRO A 165 -0.94 3.21 -40.38
C PRO A 165 0.58 2.99 -40.43
N GLN A 166 1.04 1.80 -40.00
CA GLN A 166 2.46 1.46 -39.87
C GLN A 166 3.22 1.63 -41.21
N GLY A 167 4.40 2.26 -41.16
CA GLY A 167 5.36 2.35 -42.28
C GLY A 167 5.58 3.75 -42.88
N ALA A 168 4.74 4.75 -42.56
CA ALA A 168 4.94 6.15 -42.99
C ALA A 168 5.46 7.03 -41.84
N PRO A 169 6.28 8.08 -42.11
CA PRO A 169 6.72 9.02 -41.08
C PRO A 169 5.57 9.94 -40.68
N TYR A 170 5.41 10.17 -39.37
CA TYR A 170 4.37 11.03 -38.79
C TYR A 170 4.99 12.04 -37.80
N PRO A 171 4.37 13.23 -37.63
CA PRO A 171 4.79 14.21 -36.62
C PRO A 171 4.37 13.75 -35.21
N THR A 172 5.06 12.73 -34.70
CA THR A 172 4.86 12.14 -33.36
C THR A 172 5.63 12.91 -32.29
N HIS A 173 5.51 12.48 -31.02
CA HIS A 173 6.36 12.95 -29.93
C HIS A 173 7.81 12.44 -30.01
N LEU A 174 8.17 11.65 -31.04
CA LEU A 174 9.53 11.20 -31.33
C LEU A 174 10.13 11.92 -32.56
N ALA A 175 9.30 12.62 -33.34
CA ALA A 175 9.72 13.30 -34.56
C ALA A 175 10.60 14.54 -34.28
N SER A 176 11.51 14.86 -35.19
CA SER A 176 12.36 16.05 -35.06
C SER A 176 11.69 17.27 -35.71
N TYR A 177 11.43 18.30 -34.91
CA TYR A 177 10.89 19.57 -35.37
C TYR A 177 11.98 20.64 -35.48
N SER A 178 11.70 21.71 -36.22
CA SER A 178 12.47 22.94 -36.24
C SER A 178 11.62 24.12 -35.76
N SER A 179 12.22 25.06 -35.03
CA SER A 179 11.58 26.30 -34.58
C SER A 179 12.26 27.50 -35.22
N PRO A 180 11.52 28.54 -35.64
CA PRO A 180 12.11 29.79 -36.14
C PRO A 180 12.99 30.51 -35.10
N GLN A 181 12.71 30.33 -33.81
CA GLN A 181 13.42 30.98 -32.70
C GLN A 181 13.68 29.98 -31.56
N SER A 182 14.77 30.19 -30.81
CA SER A 182 15.10 29.39 -29.61
C SER A 182 14.50 29.96 -28.33
N SER A 183 13.97 31.19 -28.35
CA SER A 183 13.28 31.78 -27.19
C SER A 183 12.10 32.65 -27.62
N TYR A 184 11.01 32.55 -26.86
CA TYR A 184 9.78 33.31 -27.02
C TYR A 184 9.36 33.91 -25.68
N ARG A 185 8.85 35.14 -25.70
CA ARG A 185 8.40 35.84 -24.49
C ARG A 185 7.08 36.57 -24.74
N LEU A 186 6.13 36.40 -23.83
CA LEU A 186 4.85 37.12 -23.86
C LEU A 186 5.02 38.52 -23.24
N ASP A 187 5.54 39.46 -24.02
CA ASP A 187 5.76 40.85 -23.58
C ASP A 187 4.55 41.74 -23.95
N GLY A 188 3.60 41.86 -23.01
CA GLY A 188 2.48 42.81 -23.09
C GLY A 188 1.38 42.49 -24.12
N ARG A 189 1.61 41.54 -25.04
CA ARG A 189 0.60 41.00 -25.98
C ARG A 189 -0.37 40.06 -25.24
N GLY A 190 -1.58 39.90 -25.77
CA GLY A 190 -2.59 38.99 -25.18
C GLY A 190 -2.37 37.51 -25.51
N GLU A 191 -1.61 37.21 -26.56
CA GLU A 191 -1.38 35.87 -27.09
C GLU A 191 0.07 35.73 -27.59
N LEU A 192 0.66 34.56 -27.38
CA LEU A 192 1.97 34.14 -27.90
C LEU A 192 1.82 32.80 -28.63
N ARG A 193 2.28 32.74 -29.88
CA ARG A 193 2.26 31.53 -30.71
C ARG A 193 3.69 31.05 -30.94
N VAL A 194 3.96 29.78 -30.69
CA VAL A 194 5.27 29.13 -30.80
C VAL A 194 5.18 28.01 -31.83
N PRO A 195 5.52 28.26 -33.11
CA PRO A 195 5.42 27.28 -34.18
C PRO A 195 6.65 26.36 -34.24
N LEU A 196 6.39 25.06 -34.42
CA LEU A 196 7.35 24.00 -34.66
C LEU A 196 7.01 23.30 -35.99
N THR A 197 7.92 23.33 -36.93
CA THR A 197 7.71 22.77 -38.28
C THR A 197 8.38 21.41 -38.42
N TRP A 198 7.69 20.48 -39.06
CA TRP A 198 8.15 19.14 -39.43
C TRP A 198 7.82 18.87 -40.90
N SER A 199 8.69 18.18 -41.63
CA SER A 199 8.45 17.85 -43.04
C SER A 199 9.18 16.58 -43.44
N GLU A 200 8.44 15.48 -43.67
CA GLU A 200 8.97 14.21 -44.18
C GLU A 200 7.92 13.52 -45.06
N GLY A 201 8.33 12.64 -45.97
CA GLY A 201 7.41 11.83 -46.77
C GLY A 201 6.47 12.62 -47.70
N GLY A 202 6.83 13.85 -48.10
CA GLY A 202 5.98 14.73 -48.90
C GLY A 202 4.85 15.41 -48.12
N VAL A 203 4.83 15.29 -46.79
CA VAL A 203 3.85 15.92 -45.89
C VAL A 203 4.57 16.96 -45.04
N THR A 204 3.99 18.16 -44.95
CA THR A 204 4.52 19.24 -44.09
C THR A 204 3.52 19.55 -42.99
N GLY A 205 3.98 19.50 -41.74
CA GLY A 205 3.19 19.75 -40.55
C GLY A 205 3.75 20.89 -39.71
N THR A 206 2.89 21.76 -39.20
CA THR A 206 3.25 22.80 -38.21
C THR A 206 2.49 22.57 -36.92
N LYS A 207 3.19 22.27 -35.83
CA LYS A 207 2.68 22.20 -34.46
C LYS A 207 2.88 23.55 -33.79
N THR A 208 1.80 24.21 -33.38
CA THR A 208 1.86 25.53 -32.74
C THR A 208 1.35 25.44 -31.31
N PHE A 209 2.17 25.87 -30.36
CA PHE A 209 1.74 26.11 -28.99
C PHE A 209 1.23 27.55 -28.85
N VAL A 210 0.01 27.73 -28.34
CA VAL A 210 -0.60 29.04 -28.11
C VAL A 210 -0.78 29.26 -26.61
N PHE A 211 -0.19 30.36 -26.13
CA PHE A 211 -0.26 30.80 -24.73
C PHE A 211 -1.03 32.11 -24.65
N HIS A 212 -1.86 32.24 -23.62
CA HIS A 212 -2.59 33.48 -23.31
C HIS A 212 -2.11 34.09 -21.99
N ARG A 213 -2.23 35.40 -21.87
CA ARG A 213 -1.85 36.13 -20.67
C ARG A 213 -2.71 35.72 -19.46
N GLY A 214 -2.07 35.38 -18.34
CA GLY A 214 -2.74 35.02 -17.09
C GLY A 214 -3.43 33.65 -17.10
N ASP A 215 -3.19 32.84 -18.12
CA ASP A 215 -3.92 31.59 -18.39
C ASP A 215 -2.97 30.38 -18.36
N TYR A 216 -3.34 29.35 -17.62
CA TYR A 216 -2.60 28.09 -17.53
C TYR A 216 -2.95 27.10 -18.65
N ARG A 217 -3.90 27.46 -19.53
CA ARG A 217 -4.22 26.70 -20.75
C ARG A 217 -3.16 26.92 -21.82
N VAL A 218 -2.68 25.82 -22.38
CA VAL A 218 -1.78 25.78 -23.53
C VAL A 218 -2.52 25.09 -24.67
N GLN A 219 -2.88 25.84 -25.71
CA GLN A 219 -3.51 25.22 -26.89
C GLN A 219 -2.43 24.64 -27.80
N VAL A 220 -2.67 23.43 -28.32
CA VAL A 220 -1.79 22.76 -29.27
C VAL A 220 -2.55 22.59 -30.57
N GLU A 221 -2.10 23.28 -31.60
CA GLU A 221 -2.67 23.23 -32.94
C GLU A 221 -1.71 22.55 -33.91
N TYR A 222 -2.20 21.65 -34.75
CA TYR A 222 -1.47 21.05 -35.85
C TYR A 222 -2.10 21.50 -37.15
N GLN A 223 -1.31 22.06 -38.06
CA GLN A 223 -1.71 22.31 -39.44
C GLN A 223 -0.86 21.42 -40.35
N VAL A 224 -1.50 20.51 -41.09
CA VAL A 224 -0.81 19.54 -41.94
C VAL A 224 -1.24 19.71 -43.39
N HIS A 225 -0.27 19.76 -44.30
CA HIS A 225 -0.47 19.82 -45.74
C HIS A 225 0.08 18.55 -46.40
N ASN A 226 -0.76 17.83 -47.14
CA ASN A 226 -0.36 16.65 -47.90
C ASN A 226 0.11 17.06 -49.30
N GLY A 227 1.43 17.18 -49.49
CA GLY A 227 2.04 17.41 -50.80
C GLY A 227 2.35 16.12 -51.59
N GLY A 228 1.97 14.95 -51.05
CA GLY A 228 2.20 13.65 -51.66
C GLY A 228 1.21 13.30 -52.78
N SER A 229 1.48 12.21 -53.49
CA SER A 229 0.64 11.72 -54.59
C SER A 229 -0.53 10.82 -54.15
N GLY A 230 -0.54 10.36 -52.89
CA GLY A 230 -1.56 9.48 -52.33
C GLY A 230 -2.30 10.09 -51.13
N PRO A 231 -3.45 9.53 -50.74
CA PRO A 231 -4.15 9.94 -49.53
C PRO A 231 -3.30 9.66 -48.28
N TRP A 232 -3.28 10.60 -47.33
CA TRP A 232 -2.53 10.49 -46.07
C TRP A 232 -3.51 10.42 -44.89
N GLN A 233 -3.37 9.43 -44.02
CA GLN A 233 -4.32 9.18 -42.93
C GLN A 233 -3.64 9.42 -41.58
N ALA A 234 -4.27 10.20 -40.71
CA ALA A 234 -3.72 10.48 -39.39
C ALA A 234 -4.79 10.63 -38.30
N ARG A 235 -4.37 10.36 -37.06
CA ARG A 235 -5.11 10.48 -35.81
C ARG A 235 -4.34 11.39 -34.85
N PRO A 236 -4.96 12.40 -34.23
CA PRO A 236 -4.31 13.19 -33.19
C PRO A 236 -4.27 12.42 -31.86
N TYR A 237 -3.20 12.59 -31.08
CA TYR A 237 -3.16 12.10 -29.71
C TYR A 237 -2.41 13.05 -28.76
N ALA A 238 -2.73 12.93 -27.48
CA ALA A 238 -1.93 13.47 -26.38
C ALA A 238 -1.77 12.42 -25.28
N GLN A 239 -0.68 12.48 -24.54
CA GLN A 239 -0.44 11.57 -23.42
C GLN A 239 0.36 12.22 -22.29
N ILE A 240 0.06 11.78 -21.07
CA ILE A 240 0.77 12.13 -19.85
C ILE A 240 1.54 10.90 -19.40
N LEU A 241 2.86 10.99 -19.37
CA LEU A 241 3.74 9.99 -18.78
C LEU A 241 4.25 10.53 -17.45
N ARG A 242 4.03 9.78 -16.37
CA ARG A 242 4.44 10.21 -15.03
C ARG A 242 4.90 9.03 -14.18
N ASN A 243 5.99 9.23 -13.47
CA ASN A 243 6.40 8.43 -12.32
C ASN A 243 5.67 8.95 -11.08
N ASP A 244 5.00 8.06 -10.37
CA ASP A 244 4.21 8.38 -9.18
C ASP A 244 4.62 7.44 -8.04
N PRO A 245 5.80 7.68 -7.44
CA PRO A 245 6.34 6.81 -6.41
C PRO A 245 5.44 6.88 -5.17
N ARG A 246 5.18 5.73 -4.56
CA ARG A 246 4.20 5.59 -3.47
C ARG A 246 4.67 6.35 -2.22
N THR A 247 4.05 7.49 -1.93
CA THR A 247 4.27 8.25 -0.70
C THR A 247 3.58 7.57 0.49
N LYS A 248 4.27 7.50 1.64
CA LYS A 248 3.68 7.03 2.90
C LYS A 248 2.78 8.12 3.48
N THR A 249 1.57 7.75 3.87
CA THR A 249 0.66 8.65 4.61
C THR A 249 1.23 8.96 5.99
N SER A 250 1.36 10.24 6.34
CA SER A 250 1.87 10.68 7.64
C SER A 250 0.86 11.63 8.28
N MET A 251 0.55 11.40 9.56
CA MET A 251 -0.29 12.33 10.34
C MET A 251 0.31 13.73 10.51
N PHE A 252 1.60 13.88 10.24
CA PHE A 252 2.32 15.15 10.37
C PHE A 252 2.58 15.84 9.02
N ASP A 253 2.23 15.21 7.89
CA ASP A 253 2.37 15.79 6.56
C ASP A 253 1.02 15.92 5.87
N VAL A 254 0.50 17.16 5.86
CA VAL A 254 -0.81 17.50 5.25
C VAL A 254 -0.81 17.20 3.74
N GLU A 255 0.35 17.26 3.06
CA GLU A 255 0.43 16.92 1.63
C GLU A 255 0.22 15.43 1.37
N SER A 256 0.48 14.56 2.35
CA SER A 256 0.31 13.10 2.22
C SER A 256 -1.15 12.63 2.20
N TYR A 257 -2.12 13.50 2.53
CA TYR A 257 -3.55 13.19 2.51
C TYR A 257 -4.23 13.47 1.16
N ALA A 258 -3.58 14.21 0.28
CA ALA A 258 -4.15 14.57 -1.01
C ALA A 258 -3.98 13.43 -2.02
N PHE A 259 -4.94 13.31 -2.94
CA PHE A 259 -4.82 12.30 -3.99
C PHE A 259 -3.76 12.71 -5.03
N HIS A 260 -2.76 11.85 -5.22
CA HIS A 260 -1.79 11.89 -6.30
C HIS A 260 -2.09 10.73 -7.26
N GLY A 261 -2.30 11.03 -8.55
CA GLY A 261 -2.55 9.98 -9.54
C GLY A 261 -3.43 10.40 -10.72
N PRO A 262 -3.72 9.47 -11.65
CA PRO A 262 -4.53 9.73 -12.83
C PRO A 262 -6.03 9.86 -12.50
N ALA A 263 -6.73 10.68 -13.28
CA ALA A 263 -8.18 10.80 -13.24
C ALA A 263 -8.74 11.06 -14.64
N ILE A 264 -10.02 10.74 -14.81
CA ILE A 264 -10.72 10.93 -16.08
C ILE A 264 -12.13 11.47 -15.85
N TYR A 265 -12.68 12.07 -16.91
CA TYR A 265 -14.10 12.32 -17.08
C TYR A 265 -14.53 11.68 -18.40
N ASP A 266 -15.46 10.74 -18.34
CA ASP A 266 -15.92 9.96 -19.51
C ASP A 266 -17.09 10.60 -20.27
N GLY A 267 -17.33 11.91 -20.06
CA GLY A 267 -18.50 12.63 -20.59
C GLY A 267 -19.75 12.50 -19.71
N THR A 268 -19.76 11.56 -18.75
CA THR A 268 -20.88 11.38 -17.81
C THR A 268 -20.45 11.47 -16.35
N ARG A 269 -19.30 10.88 -16.01
CA ARG A 269 -18.83 10.72 -14.63
C ARG A 269 -17.33 11.00 -14.52
N TYR A 270 -16.99 11.71 -13.45
CA TYR A 270 -15.61 11.92 -13.01
C TYR A 270 -15.16 10.73 -12.15
N ARG A 271 -13.95 10.23 -12.40
CA ARG A 271 -13.34 9.07 -11.74
C ARG A 271 -11.85 9.32 -11.51
N LYS A 272 -11.38 9.07 -10.28
CA LYS A 272 -9.95 8.88 -9.97
C LYS A 272 -9.58 7.43 -10.27
N LEU A 273 -8.48 7.22 -10.99
CA LEU A 273 -8.03 5.89 -11.40
C LEU A 273 -7.01 5.35 -10.39
N ASP A 274 -7.15 4.08 -10.02
CA ASP A 274 -6.21 3.40 -9.14
C ASP A 274 -5.16 2.65 -9.99
N THR A 275 -3.92 3.13 -9.99
CA THR A 275 -2.82 2.52 -10.75
C THR A 275 -2.42 1.13 -10.24
N THR A 276 -2.94 0.70 -9.10
CA THR A 276 -2.72 -0.66 -8.55
C THR A 276 -3.84 -1.64 -8.91
N SER A 277 -4.98 -1.13 -9.40
CA SER A 277 -6.13 -1.95 -9.77
C SER A 277 -5.98 -2.50 -11.18
N THR A 278 -6.06 -3.81 -11.33
CA THR A 278 -6.04 -4.48 -12.65
C THR A 278 -7.16 -4.04 -13.60
N GLN A 279 -8.26 -3.50 -13.07
CA GLN A 279 -9.36 -2.97 -13.87
C GLN A 279 -9.04 -1.61 -14.50
N ASP A 280 -8.33 -0.75 -13.77
CA ASP A 280 -7.97 0.58 -14.27
C ASP A 280 -6.68 0.54 -15.11
N THR A 281 -5.74 -0.37 -14.81
CA THR A 281 -4.46 -0.50 -15.54
C THR A 281 -4.58 -0.99 -16.99
N HIS A 282 -5.77 -1.43 -17.41
CA HIS A 282 -6.09 -1.82 -18.79
C HIS A 282 -7.26 -1.01 -19.37
N LEU A 283 -7.45 0.21 -18.87
CA LEU A 283 -8.54 1.05 -19.33
C LEU A 283 -8.40 1.34 -20.83
N SER A 284 -9.49 1.14 -21.58
CA SER A 284 -9.67 1.60 -22.96
C SER A 284 -11.14 1.98 -23.13
N LEU A 285 -11.42 3.29 -23.27
CA LEU A 285 -12.77 3.82 -23.36
C LEU A 285 -12.88 4.82 -24.50
N GLU A 286 -13.86 4.61 -25.38
CA GLU A 286 -14.28 5.65 -26.32
C GLU A 286 -15.20 6.65 -25.60
N VAL A 287 -14.80 7.92 -25.62
CA VAL A 287 -15.40 9.01 -24.84
C VAL A 287 -15.66 10.21 -25.75
N ARG A 288 -16.79 10.88 -25.56
CA ARG A 288 -17.11 12.19 -26.17
C ARG A 288 -17.19 13.24 -25.09
N ASP A 289 -16.69 14.44 -25.37
CA ASP A 289 -16.71 15.59 -24.46
C ASP A 289 -16.08 15.30 -23.06
N GLY A 290 -15.13 14.37 -23.02
CA GLY A 290 -14.38 13.98 -21.82
C GLY A 290 -13.00 14.63 -21.73
N TRP A 291 -12.29 14.33 -20.64
CA TRP A 291 -10.90 14.75 -20.44
C TRP A 291 -10.15 13.74 -19.57
N VAL A 292 -8.82 13.77 -19.63
CA VAL A 292 -7.93 12.98 -18.77
C VAL A 292 -6.96 13.90 -18.04
N ALA A 293 -6.59 13.58 -16.81
CA ALA A 293 -5.74 14.44 -15.99
C ALA A 293 -4.83 13.66 -15.04
N ALA A 294 -3.69 14.25 -14.69
CA ALA A 294 -2.78 13.81 -13.63
C ALA A 294 -2.86 14.80 -12.46
N LEU A 295 -3.25 14.30 -11.28
CA LEU A 295 -3.50 15.11 -10.10
C LEU A 295 -2.28 15.13 -9.17
N GLN A 296 -2.09 16.29 -8.54
CA GLN A 296 -1.29 16.50 -7.33
C GLN A 296 -2.18 17.25 -6.32
N HIS A 297 -1.69 17.51 -5.09
CA HIS A 297 -2.45 18.25 -4.08
C HIS A 297 -2.98 19.59 -4.60
N HIS A 298 -2.10 20.52 -4.99
CA HIS A 298 -2.46 21.87 -5.45
C HIS A 298 -2.46 22.05 -6.97
N PHE A 299 -1.98 21.07 -7.73
CA PHE A 299 -1.71 21.22 -9.16
C PHE A 299 -2.31 20.09 -9.99
N VAL A 300 -2.50 20.35 -11.28
CA VAL A 300 -3.03 19.39 -12.24
C VAL A 300 -2.44 19.64 -13.62
N SER A 301 -2.11 18.57 -14.34
CA SER A 301 -2.00 18.62 -15.80
C SER A 301 -3.13 17.82 -16.44
N ALA A 302 -3.85 18.41 -17.40
CA ALA A 302 -5.00 17.80 -18.05
C ALA A 302 -4.91 17.90 -19.57
N ILE A 303 -5.40 16.88 -20.25
CA ILE A 303 -5.61 16.83 -21.70
C ILE A 303 -7.10 16.96 -21.95
N VAL A 304 -7.47 17.97 -22.73
CA VAL A 304 -8.85 18.28 -23.11
C VAL A 304 -8.98 18.19 -24.64
N PRO A 305 -9.52 17.09 -25.15
CA PRO A 305 -9.85 16.94 -26.56
C PRO A 305 -10.90 17.97 -27.06
N PRO A 306 -10.99 18.18 -28.39
CA PRO A 306 -12.07 18.95 -29.00
C PRO A 306 -13.46 18.38 -28.69
N ARG A 307 -14.45 19.27 -28.57
CA ARG A 307 -15.85 18.88 -28.32
C ARG A 307 -16.46 18.16 -29.51
N GLY A 308 -17.36 17.22 -29.23
CA GLY A 308 -18.18 16.48 -30.19
C GLY A 308 -17.52 15.29 -30.90
N ALA A 309 -16.19 15.18 -30.90
CA ALA A 309 -15.46 14.07 -31.52
C ALA A 309 -15.24 12.91 -30.52
N PRO A 310 -15.31 11.63 -30.96
CA PRO A 310 -14.99 10.49 -30.11
C PRO A 310 -13.47 10.34 -29.97
N TYR A 311 -13.00 10.26 -28.73
CA TYR A 311 -11.60 10.01 -28.37
C TYR A 311 -11.50 8.72 -27.57
N ASN A 312 -10.49 7.90 -27.84
CA ASN A 312 -10.18 6.72 -27.03
C ASN A 312 -9.19 7.10 -25.91
N PHE A 313 -9.60 6.89 -24.66
CA PHE A 313 -8.76 7.09 -23.48
C PHE A 313 -8.17 5.77 -23.01
N THR A 314 -6.86 5.71 -22.87
CA THR A 314 -6.15 4.51 -22.41
C THR A 314 -5.25 4.80 -21.22
N LEU A 315 -5.14 3.84 -20.30
CA LEU A 315 -4.16 3.87 -19.21
C LEU A 315 -3.26 2.63 -19.33
N GLY A 316 -1.95 2.84 -19.39
CA GLY A 316 -0.93 1.80 -19.24
C GLY A 316 -0.10 2.04 -17.99
N VAL A 317 0.24 0.98 -17.26
CA VAL A 317 1.04 1.07 -16.03
C VAL A 317 2.23 0.11 -16.13
N SER A 318 3.41 0.57 -15.72
CA SER A 318 4.63 -0.23 -15.64
C SER A 318 5.44 0.20 -14.42
N GLY A 319 5.48 -0.64 -13.38
CA GLY A 319 6.12 -0.28 -12.11
C GLY A 319 5.39 0.88 -11.41
N ASP A 320 6.13 1.94 -11.08
CA ASP A 320 5.58 3.18 -10.51
C ASP A 320 5.29 4.24 -11.60
N GLU A 321 5.43 3.91 -12.87
CA GLU A 321 5.09 4.79 -14.00
C GLU A 321 3.74 4.45 -14.61
N TYR A 322 3.01 5.50 -15.01
CA TYR A 322 1.81 5.35 -15.82
C TYR A 322 1.82 6.26 -17.05
N LEU A 323 1.18 5.78 -18.11
CA LEU A 323 0.95 6.48 -19.36
C LEU A 323 -0.56 6.61 -19.59
N LEU A 324 -1.06 7.83 -19.48
CA LEU A 324 -2.47 8.16 -19.72
C LEU A 324 -2.59 8.87 -21.06
N SER A 325 -3.24 8.23 -22.04
CA SER A 325 -3.32 8.70 -23.42
C SER A 325 -4.76 8.99 -23.85
N ALA A 326 -4.93 9.98 -24.71
CA ALA A 326 -6.18 10.33 -25.39
C ALA A 326 -5.93 10.39 -26.90
N THR A 327 -6.59 9.53 -27.66
CA THR A 327 -6.39 9.38 -29.12
C THR A 327 -7.69 9.68 -29.87
N GLY A 328 -7.64 10.60 -30.82
CA GLY A 328 -8.79 11.06 -31.59
C GLY A 328 -9.14 10.19 -32.79
N PRO A 329 -10.16 10.60 -33.56
CA PRO A 329 -10.61 9.88 -34.74
C PRO A 329 -9.59 9.99 -35.88
N GLU A 330 -9.71 9.07 -36.83
CA GLU A 330 -8.89 9.07 -38.05
C GLU A 330 -9.45 10.04 -39.09
N GLU A 331 -8.56 10.84 -39.67
CA GLU A 331 -8.87 11.75 -40.77
C GLU A 331 -7.99 11.43 -41.98
N THR A 332 -8.61 11.39 -43.16
CA THR A 332 -7.92 11.14 -44.43
C THR A 332 -7.79 12.44 -45.21
N LEU A 333 -6.56 12.85 -45.51
CA LEU A 333 -6.23 14.01 -46.32
C LEU A 333 -5.94 13.59 -47.76
N ALA A 334 -6.72 14.11 -48.71
CA ALA A 334 -6.44 13.95 -50.13
C ALA A 334 -5.12 14.66 -50.53
N PRO A 335 -4.47 14.24 -51.64
CA PRO A 335 -3.35 14.98 -52.23
C PRO A 335 -3.67 16.48 -52.41
N GLY A 336 -2.78 17.35 -51.98
CA GLY A 336 -2.92 18.81 -51.99
C GLY A 336 -3.82 19.39 -50.89
N ALA A 337 -4.48 18.57 -50.08
CA ALA A 337 -5.36 19.04 -49.01
C ALA A 337 -4.59 19.48 -47.76
N THR A 338 -5.23 20.33 -46.94
CA THR A 338 -4.72 20.76 -45.64
C THR A 338 -5.78 20.49 -44.57
N ALA A 339 -5.36 19.88 -43.45
CA ALA A 339 -6.21 19.65 -42.28
C ALA A 339 -5.66 20.37 -41.05
N ARG A 340 -6.53 20.56 -40.06
CA ARG A 340 -6.20 21.16 -38.76
C ARG A 340 -6.67 20.26 -37.64
N PHE A 341 -5.76 19.90 -36.75
CA PHE A 341 -6.06 19.19 -35.51
C PHE A 341 -5.76 20.12 -34.34
N GLY A 342 -6.57 20.06 -33.28
CA GLY A 342 -6.37 20.91 -32.10
C GLY A 342 -6.68 20.16 -30.83
N GLN A 343 -6.06 20.56 -29.73
CA GLN A 343 -6.42 20.12 -28.39
C GLN A 343 -5.95 21.16 -27.37
N VAL A 344 -6.56 21.15 -26.19
CA VAL A 344 -6.17 22.03 -25.10
C VAL A 344 -5.47 21.22 -24.03
N LEU A 345 -4.32 21.72 -23.58
CA LEU A 345 -3.62 21.23 -22.41
C LEU A 345 -3.83 22.23 -21.28
N TYR A 346 -4.04 21.74 -20.07
CA TYR A 346 -3.98 22.57 -18.87
C TYR A 346 -2.78 22.10 -18.07
N THR A 347 -1.88 23.00 -17.67
CA THR A 347 -0.79 22.66 -16.73
C THR A 347 -0.63 23.82 -15.75
N GLY A 348 -0.98 23.58 -14.48
CA GLY A 348 -0.98 24.66 -13.50
C GLY A 348 -1.72 24.36 -12.19
N PRO A 349 -1.94 25.40 -11.38
CA PRO A 349 -2.70 25.31 -10.13
C PRO A 349 -4.17 24.95 -10.39
N LYS A 350 -4.82 24.32 -9.40
CA LYS A 350 -6.26 23.98 -9.43
C LYS A 350 -7.16 25.20 -9.22
N LEU A 351 -7.04 26.23 -10.05
CA LEU A 351 -7.86 27.44 -9.97
C LEU A 351 -9.27 27.16 -10.50
N GLN A 352 -10.28 27.21 -9.63
CA GLN A 352 -11.65 26.80 -9.95
C GLN A 352 -12.20 27.48 -11.22
N ARG A 353 -12.04 28.80 -11.33
CA ARG A 353 -12.54 29.58 -12.47
C ARG A 353 -11.88 29.19 -13.80
N GLN A 354 -10.57 28.88 -13.80
CA GLN A 354 -9.86 28.50 -15.04
C GLN A 354 -10.17 27.04 -15.42
N LEU A 355 -10.26 26.13 -14.45
CA LEU A 355 -10.64 24.74 -14.70
C LEU A 355 -12.04 24.65 -15.33
N GLU A 356 -13.03 25.35 -14.76
CA GLU A 356 -14.39 25.41 -15.28
C GLU A 356 -14.47 26.05 -16.68
N ALA A 357 -13.63 27.05 -16.95
CA ALA A 357 -13.52 27.68 -18.27
C ALA A 357 -12.80 26.80 -19.30
N THR A 358 -12.02 25.81 -18.87
CA THR A 358 -11.25 24.92 -19.76
C THR A 358 -12.12 23.79 -20.29
N ALA A 359 -12.81 23.06 -19.42
CA ALA A 359 -13.67 21.95 -19.82
C ALA A 359 -14.83 21.72 -18.85
N PRO A 360 -15.97 21.19 -19.32
CA PRO A 360 -17.06 20.78 -18.43
C PRO A 360 -16.57 19.81 -17.37
N GLU A 361 -17.03 20.01 -16.13
CA GLU A 361 -16.69 19.17 -14.97
C GLU A 361 -15.21 19.07 -14.59
N LEU A 362 -14.29 19.77 -15.27
CA LEU A 362 -12.88 19.81 -14.90
C LEU A 362 -12.64 20.48 -13.54
N GLY A 363 -13.52 21.39 -13.14
CA GLY A 363 -13.54 21.96 -11.79
C GLY A 363 -13.79 20.94 -10.67
N ARG A 364 -14.16 19.68 -10.97
CA ARG A 364 -14.25 18.60 -9.96
C ARG A 364 -12.89 18.06 -9.51
N VAL A 365 -11.80 18.44 -10.21
CA VAL A 365 -10.43 18.07 -9.81
C VAL A 365 -10.01 18.75 -8.49
N ALA A 366 -10.60 19.90 -8.16
CA ALA A 366 -10.62 20.45 -6.81
C ALA A 366 -11.64 19.64 -5.98
N ASP A 367 -11.18 18.54 -5.39
CA ASP A 367 -12.04 17.57 -4.70
C ASP A 367 -12.29 17.99 -3.25
N TYR A 368 -13.36 18.74 -3.02
CA TYR A 368 -13.81 19.12 -1.67
C TYR A 368 -14.45 17.96 -0.87
N GLY A 369 -14.28 16.71 -1.31
CA GLY A 369 -14.79 15.51 -0.66
C GLY A 369 -16.31 15.33 -0.75
N ARG A 370 -16.85 14.45 0.11
CA ARG A 370 -18.28 14.06 0.08
C ARG A 370 -19.25 15.20 0.36
N LEU A 371 -18.77 16.29 0.97
CA LEU A 371 -19.58 17.44 1.38
C LEU A 371 -19.48 18.61 0.38
N TRP A 372 -19.15 18.32 -0.89
CA TRP A 372 -18.97 19.32 -1.95
C TRP A 372 -20.15 20.32 -2.08
N PHE A 373 -21.38 19.88 -1.81
CA PHE A 373 -22.58 20.73 -1.88
C PHE A 373 -22.63 21.80 -0.78
N LEU A 374 -21.95 21.56 0.36
CA LEU A 374 -21.72 22.56 1.40
C LEU A 374 -20.45 23.37 1.10
N ALA A 375 -19.40 22.71 0.63
CA ALA A 375 -18.10 23.34 0.36
C ALA A 375 -18.18 24.46 -0.70
N ARG A 376 -18.91 24.24 -1.81
CA ARG A 376 -19.01 25.24 -2.89
C ARG A 376 -19.62 26.58 -2.43
N PRO A 377 -20.80 26.63 -1.76
CA PRO A 377 -21.32 27.86 -1.20
C PRO A 377 -20.39 28.50 -0.15
N LEU A 378 -19.71 27.69 0.66
CA LEU A 378 -18.78 28.19 1.68
C LEU A 378 -17.54 28.84 1.05
N PHE A 379 -16.97 28.24 0.01
CA PHE A 379 -15.88 28.84 -0.76
C PHE A 379 -16.33 30.12 -1.47
N TRP A 380 -17.52 30.13 -2.08
CA TRP A 380 -18.09 31.34 -2.67
C TRP A 380 -18.22 32.46 -1.62
N LEU A 381 -18.75 32.16 -0.43
CA LEU A 381 -18.85 33.12 0.65
C LEU A 381 -17.46 33.63 1.07
N LEU A 382 -16.47 32.74 1.16
CA LEU A 382 -15.10 33.08 1.48
C LEU A 382 -14.46 34.00 0.43
N ASP A 383 -14.64 33.70 -0.86
CA ASP A 383 -14.16 34.53 -1.98
C ASP A 383 -14.81 35.92 -1.98
N GLN A 384 -16.11 36.02 -1.66
CA GLN A 384 -16.79 37.33 -1.52
C GLN A 384 -16.25 38.14 -0.35
N VAL A 385 -16.06 37.51 0.81
CA VAL A 385 -15.48 38.20 1.97
C VAL A 385 -14.03 38.61 1.69
N HIS A 386 -13.25 37.75 1.01
CA HIS A 386 -11.90 38.07 0.60
C HIS A 386 -11.85 39.23 -0.41
N ALA A 387 -12.78 39.28 -1.37
CA ALA A 387 -12.88 40.40 -2.31
C ALA A 387 -13.12 41.75 -1.61
N LEU A 388 -13.76 41.73 -0.43
CA LEU A 388 -13.97 42.91 0.40
C LEU A 388 -12.77 43.25 1.30
N THR A 389 -12.09 42.24 1.87
CA THR A 389 -11.02 42.45 2.85
C THR A 389 -9.63 42.54 2.24
N GLY A 390 -9.42 41.95 1.06
CA GLY A 390 -8.10 41.75 0.44
C GLY A 390 -7.15 40.87 1.25
N ASN A 391 -7.63 40.16 2.28
CA ASN A 391 -6.82 39.34 3.18
C ASN A 391 -7.54 38.03 3.53
N TRP A 392 -6.95 36.90 3.12
CA TRP A 392 -7.52 35.57 3.31
C TRP A 392 -7.73 35.21 4.78
N GLY A 393 -6.81 35.55 5.68
CA GLY A 393 -6.97 35.21 7.09
C GLY A 393 -8.08 36.01 7.78
N VAL A 394 -8.26 37.29 7.41
CA VAL A 394 -9.41 38.08 7.87
C VAL A 394 -10.71 37.50 7.31
N ALA A 395 -10.71 37.06 6.05
CA ALA A 395 -11.87 36.43 5.44
C ALA A 395 -12.28 35.14 6.17
N ILE A 396 -11.32 34.29 6.54
CA ILE A 396 -11.57 33.07 7.33
C ILE A 396 -12.22 33.40 8.68
N ILE A 397 -11.71 34.41 9.38
CA ILE A 397 -12.26 34.84 10.68
C ILE A 397 -13.71 35.32 10.52
N LEU A 398 -13.98 36.18 9.53
CA LEU A 398 -15.31 36.73 9.28
C LEU A 398 -16.30 35.65 8.85
N VAL A 399 -15.92 34.74 7.95
CA VAL A 399 -16.76 33.59 7.57
C VAL A 399 -17.04 32.70 8.78
N THR A 400 -16.05 32.43 9.62
CA THR A 400 -16.23 31.66 10.84
C THR A 400 -17.21 32.35 11.81
N PHE A 401 -17.15 33.67 11.92
CA PHE A 401 -18.10 34.45 12.72
C PHE A 401 -19.52 34.40 12.15
N LEU A 402 -19.67 34.54 10.83
CA LEU A 402 -20.96 34.43 10.13
C LEU A 402 -21.59 33.04 10.31
N LEU A 403 -20.78 31.98 10.21
CA LEU A 403 -21.23 30.61 10.47
C LEU A 403 -21.70 30.44 11.92
N LYS A 404 -20.92 30.92 12.89
CA LYS A 404 -21.32 30.88 14.31
C LYS A 404 -22.59 31.68 14.58
N LEU A 405 -22.76 32.83 13.94
CA LEU A 405 -23.96 33.64 14.06
C LEU A 405 -25.18 32.93 13.45
N GLY A 406 -25.01 32.29 12.29
CA GLY A 406 -26.06 31.46 11.68
C GLY A 406 -26.49 30.28 12.54
N PHE A 407 -25.55 29.66 13.27
CA PHE A 407 -25.82 28.56 14.20
C PHE A 407 -26.12 28.99 15.64
N TYR A 408 -26.17 30.29 15.94
CA TYR A 408 -26.44 30.82 17.27
C TYR A 408 -27.75 30.29 17.89
N PRO A 409 -28.93 30.31 17.22
CA PRO A 409 -30.17 29.84 17.83
C PRO A 409 -30.11 28.35 18.21
N LEU A 410 -29.39 27.55 17.43
CA LEU A 410 -29.20 26.13 17.69
C LEU A 410 -28.24 25.90 18.86
N SER A 411 -27.16 26.69 18.94
CA SER A 411 -26.19 26.65 20.04
C SER A 411 -26.81 27.08 21.37
N GLU A 412 -27.67 28.10 21.36
CA GLU A 412 -28.41 28.56 22.53
C GLU A 412 -29.31 27.47 23.12
N ALA A 413 -30.02 26.72 22.27
CA ALA A 413 -30.90 25.64 22.69
C ALA A 413 -30.15 24.53 23.45
N SER A 414 -28.95 24.13 22.99
CA SER A 414 -28.10 23.18 23.72
C SER A 414 -27.54 23.78 25.01
N GLY A 415 -27.10 25.05 24.99
CA GLY A 415 -26.62 25.75 26.19
C GLY A 415 -27.66 25.76 27.31
N ARG A 416 -28.93 26.03 26.98
CA ARG A 416 -30.04 25.96 27.95
C ARG A 416 -30.27 24.54 28.49
N SER A 417 -30.10 23.51 27.67
CA SER A 417 -30.20 22.10 28.10
C SER A 417 -29.08 21.70 29.07
N MET A 418 -27.84 22.12 28.78
CA MET A 418 -26.67 21.86 29.63
C MET A 418 -26.76 22.58 30.99
N ALA A 419 -27.27 23.82 30.99
CA ALA A 419 -27.51 24.56 32.24
C ALA A 419 -28.52 23.85 33.15
N LYS A 420 -29.61 23.28 32.58
CA LYS A 420 -30.56 22.47 33.35
C LYS A 420 -29.92 21.18 33.87
N MET A 421 -29.09 20.51 33.07
CA MET A 421 -28.35 19.31 33.52
C MET A 421 -27.43 19.60 34.71
N LYS A 422 -26.76 20.77 34.70
CA LYS A 422 -25.92 21.23 35.82
C LYS A 422 -26.69 21.30 37.14
N THR A 423 -27.96 21.75 37.10
CA THR A 423 -28.80 21.80 38.31
C THR A 423 -29.16 20.42 38.87
N LEU A 424 -29.13 19.37 38.04
CA LEU A 424 -29.44 18.00 38.44
C LEU A 424 -28.23 17.16 38.88
N GLN A 425 -27.00 17.64 38.63
CA GLN A 425 -25.76 16.94 39.05
C GLN A 425 -25.77 16.44 40.51
N PRO A 426 -26.17 17.23 41.53
CA PRO A 426 -26.18 16.74 42.91
C PRO A 426 -27.17 15.60 43.13
N ARG A 427 -28.31 15.59 42.43
CA ARG A 427 -29.30 14.51 42.52
C ARG A 427 -28.86 13.25 41.79
N ILE A 428 -28.20 13.41 40.64
CA ILE A 428 -27.59 12.30 39.89
C ILE A 428 -26.51 11.64 40.74
N LYS A 429 -25.66 12.44 41.40
CA LYS A 429 -24.61 11.94 42.30
C LYS A 429 -25.20 11.14 43.48
N ASN A 430 -26.27 11.66 44.10
CA ASN A 430 -26.98 10.96 45.17
C ASN A 430 -27.58 9.62 44.69
N LEU A 431 -28.14 9.56 43.48
CA LEU A 431 -28.62 8.31 42.88
C LEU A 431 -27.50 7.31 42.60
N GLN A 432 -26.35 7.79 42.10
CA GLN A 432 -25.16 6.97 41.86
C GLN A 432 -24.62 6.37 43.16
N GLU A 433 -24.57 7.15 44.24
CA GLU A 433 -24.19 6.68 45.57
C GLU A 433 -25.22 5.67 46.14
N THR A 434 -26.51 5.92 45.94
CA THR A 434 -27.60 5.05 46.44
C THR A 434 -27.64 3.68 45.74
N TYR A 435 -27.30 3.63 44.45
CA TYR A 435 -27.38 2.41 43.63
C TYR A 435 -26.01 1.91 43.14
N ALA A 436 -24.92 2.21 43.86
CA ALA A 436 -23.55 1.89 43.46
C ALA A 436 -23.29 0.40 43.16
N GLY A 437 -24.08 -0.51 43.75
CA GLY A 437 -23.98 -1.96 43.53
C GLY A 437 -24.98 -2.58 42.53
N ASP A 438 -25.92 -1.80 41.96
CA ASP A 438 -26.99 -2.32 41.09
C ASP A 438 -27.17 -1.42 39.85
N LYS A 439 -26.41 -1.74 38.80
CA LYS A 439 -26.37 -0.98 37.53
C LYS A 439 -27.73 -0.89 36.85
N GLU A 440 -28.58 -1.91 37.00
CA GLU A 440 -29.87 -1.95 36.33
C GLU A 440 -30.88 -1.02 37.01
N LYS A 441 -30.90 -0.99 38.36
CA LYS A 441 -31.71 -0.02 39.12
C LYS A 441 -31.22 1.41 38.95
N LEU A 442 -29.90 1.63 38.93
CA LEU A 442 -29.33 2.96 38.67
C LEU A 442 -29.78 3.49 37.30
N GLY A 443 -29.72 2.67 36.25
CA GLY A 443 -30.17 3.05 34.91
C GLY A 443 -31.64 3.44 34.86
N ARG A 444 -32.52 2.68 35.52
CA ARG A 444 -33.97 2.97 35.60
C ARG A 444 -34.25 4.25 36.39
N ALA A 445 -33.61 4.43 37.55
CA ALA A 445 -33.79 5.60 38.40
C ALA A 445 -33.28 6.90 37.74
N MET A 446 -32.16 6.82 36.99
CA MET A 446 -31.69 7.96 36.19
C MET A 446 -32.66 8.32 35.06
N MET A 447 -33.21 7.33 34.35
CA MET A 447 -34.20 7.58 33.29
C MET A 447 -35.50 8.17 33.85
N GLU A 448 -35.95 7.69 35.02
CA GLU A 448 -37.11 8.24 35.71
C GLU A 448 -36.87 9.70 36.15
N LEU A 449 -35.67 10.02 36.66
CA LEU A 449 -35.29 11.39 37.01
C LEU A 449 -35.32 12.31 35.77
N TYR A 450 -34.77 11.87 34.63
CA TYR A 450 -34.82 12.65 33.38
C TYR A 450 -36.24 12.86 32.86
N GLN A 451 -37.12 11.87 32.99
CA GLN A 451 -38.51 11.97 32.59
C GLN A 451 -39.31 12.91 33.51
N ARG A 452 -39.14 12.82 34.83
CA ARG A 452 -39.79 13.69 35.81
C ARG A 452 -39.43 15.16 35.60
N GLU A 453 -38.16 15.43 35.31
CA GLU A 453 -37.64 16.80 35.10
C GLU A 453 -37.77 17.27 33.64
N LYS A 454 -38.34 16.45 32.74
CA LYS A 454 -38.57 16.75 31.31
C LYS A 454 -37.31 17.20 30.56
N ILE A 455 -36.16 16.58 30.85
CA ILE A 455 -34.89 16.89 30.20
C ILE A 455 -34.53 15.80 29.20
N ASN A 456 -34.26 16.19 27.95
CA ASN A 456 -33.77 15.28 26.92
C ASN A 456 -32.24 15.34 26.85
N PRO A 457 -31.51 14.30 27.30
CA PRO A 457 -30.05 14.29 27.29
C PRO A 457 -29.47 14.38 25.85
N VAL A 458 -30.22 13.96 24.83
CA VAL A 458 -29.81 14.03 23.41
C VAL A 458 -29.90 15.45 22.85
N ALA A 459 -30.73 16.32 23.42
CA ALA A 459 -30.86 17.71 22.96
C ALA A 459 -29.57 18.53 23.19
N GLY A 460 -28.69 18.09 24.11
CA GLY A 460 -27.41 18.75 24.37
C GLY A 460 -26.36 18.50 23.28
N CYS A 461 -26.30 17.29 22.69
CA CYS A 461 -25.32 16.94 21.65
C CYS A 461 -25.81 17.23 20.21
N LEU A 462 -27.12 17.42 20.02
CA LEU A 462 -27.74 17.62 18.71
C LEU A 462 -27.18 18.83 17.92
N PRO A 463 -26.93 20.01 18.53
CA PRO A 463 -26.32 21.14 17.81
C PRO A 463 -24.93 20.89 17.25
N ILE A 464 -24.10 20.14 17.99
CA ILE A 464 -22.75 19.80 17.57
C ILE A 464 -22.81 18.87 16.34
N ILE A 465 -23.70 17.87 16.36
CA ILE A 465 -23.88 16.93 15.25
C ILE A 465 -24.30 17.64 13.96
N ILE A 466 -25.17 18.66 14.04
CA ILE A 466 -25.64 19.42 12.88
C ILE A 466 -24.53 20.36 12.35
N GLN A 467 -23.70 20.91 13.23
CA GLN A 467 -22.61 21.82 12.86
C GLN A 467 -21.39 21.10 12.27
N ILE A 468 -21.08 19.88 12.71
CA ILE A 468 -19.89 19.10 12.28
C ILE A 468 -19.77 19.02 10.75
N PRO A 469 -20.81 18.66 9.97
CA PRO A 469 -20.70 18.60 8.51
C PRO A 469 -20.32 19.95 7.87
N VAL A 470 -20.84 21.07 8.39
CA VAL A 470 -20.53 22.39 7.82
C VAL A 470 -19.10 22.82 8.14
N PHE A 471 -18.62 22.60 9.37
CA PHE A 471 -17.22 22.88 9.72
C PHE A 471 -16.24 21.94 9.01
N LEU A 472 -16.60 20.65 8.84
CA LEU A 472 -15.79 19.72 8.08
C LEU A 472 -15.70 20.14 6.61
N ALA A 473 -16.82 20.54 6.00
CA ALA A 473 -16.82 21.08 4.63
C ALA A 473 -15.95 22.34 4.52
N PHE A 474 -16.04 23.26 5.48
CA PHE A 474 -15.21 24.45 5.51
C PHE A 474 -13.72 24.12 5.66
N TYR A 475 -13.38 23.17 6.53
CA TYR A 475 -12.00 22.68 6.69
C TYR A 475 -11.42 22.13 5.37
N TRP A 476 -12.19 21.32 4.64
CA TRP A 476 -11.78 20.82 3.31
C TRP A 476 -11.58 21.94 2.29
N VAL A 477 -12.42 22.99 2.32
CA VAL A 477 -12.22 24.18 1.48
C VAL A 477 -10.88 24.84 1.81
N LEU A 478 -10.52 24.96 3.09
CA LEU A 478 -9.26 25.59 3.49
C LEU A 478 -8.03 24.78 3.05
N LEU A 479 -8.10 23.45 3.07
CA LEU A 479 -6.98 22.58 2.67
C LEU A 479 -6.76 22.51 1.16
N GLU A 480 -7.83 22.37 0.36
CA GLU A 480 -7.70 22.12 -1.08
C GLU A 480 -7.54 23.39 -1.93
N SER A 481 -7.77 24.58 -1.36
CA SER A 481 -7.71 25.83 -2.14
C SER A 481 -6.29 26.36 -2.26
N VAL A 482 -5.77 26.35 -3.48
CA VAL A 482 -4.43 26.86 -3.83
C VAL A 482 -4.30 28.36 -3.60
N GLU A 483 -5.42 29.09 -3.65
CA GLU A 483 -5.50 30.54 -3.47
C GLU A 483 -5.02 30.99 -2.09
N MET A 484 -5.08 30.11 -1.08
CA MET A 484 -4.64 30.38 0.29
C MET A 484 -3.17 29.99 0.53
N ARG A 485 -2.55 29.28 -0.42
CA ARG A 485 -1.14 28.91 -0.34
C ARG A 485 -0.28 30.17 -0.33
N GLN A 486 0.58 30.30 0.68
CA GLN A 486 1.48 31.44 0.87
C GLN A 486 0.78 32.80 1.01
N ALA A 487 -0.52 32.82 1.30
CA ALA A 487 -1.26 34.04 1.57
C ALA A 487 -0.77 34.67 2.89
N PRO A 488 -0.40 35.96 2.90
CA PRO A 488 -0.06 36.66 4.13
C PRO A 488 -1.30 36.93 4.97
N PHE A 489 -1.16 36.83 6.30
CA PHE A 489 -2.20 37.25 7.23
C PHE A 489 -1.80 38.58 7.92
N ALA A 490 -1.53 38.55 9.22
CA ALA A 490 -1.23 39.70 10.05
C ALA A 490 -0.12 39.36 11.04
N PHE A 491 0.59 40.40 11.49
CA PHE A 491 1.72 40.31 12.42
C PHE A 491 2.84 39.40 11.88
N TRP A 492 3.09 38.26 12.52
CA TRP A 492 4.16 37.32 12.20
C TRP A 492 3.75 36.17 11.27
N ILE A 493 2.45 36.07 11.00
CA ILE A 493 1.90 35.03 10.12
C ILE A 493 1.98 35.56 8.70
N HIS A 494 3.11 35.32 8.07
CA HIS A 494 3.35 35.71 6.69
C HIS A 494 2.87 34.67 5.69
N ASP A 495 2.53 33.46 6.10
CA ASP A 495 2.07 32.37 5.24
C ASP A 495 1.04 31.53 5.98
N LEU A 496 -0.21 31.53 5.49
CA LEU A 496 -1.31 30.75 6.07
C LEU A 496 -1.21 29.24 5.82
N SER A 497 -0.38 28.81 4.87
CA SER A 497 -0.17 27.40 4.53
C SER A 497 1.03 26.76 5.25
N SER A 498 1.81 27.55 5.98
CA SER A 498 2.92 27.06 6.80
C SER A 498 2.60 27.11 8.29
N ARG A 499 3.34 26.35 9.08
CA ARG A 499 3.20 26.34 10.54
C ARG A 499 3.55 27.71 11.14
N ASP A 500 2.92 28.03 12.28
CA ASP A 500 3.25 29.24 13.05
C ASP A 500 4.74 29.24 13.43
N PRO A 501 5.56 30.19 12.92
CA PRO A 501 7.00 30.24 13.19
C PRO A 501 7.36 30.33 14.68
N TRP A 502 6.47 30.90 15.50
CA TRP A 502 6.74 31.15 16.91
C TRP A 502 5.79 30.38 17.85
N PHE A 503 4.94 29.50 17.30
CA PHE A 503 3.97 28.70 18.05
C PHE A 503 3.10 29.50 19.05
N ILE A 504 2.83 30.77 18.74
CA ILE A 504 1.98 31.65 19.54
C ILE A 504 0.51 31.24 19.44
N LEU A 505 0.05 30.79 18.26
CA LEU A 505 -1.31 30.32 18.03
C LEU A 505 -1.68 29.12 18.93
N PRO A 506 -0.87 28.05 19.04
CA PRO A 506 -1.08 26.99 20.04
C PRO A 506 -1.19 27.51 21.48
N ALA A 507 -0.37 28.48 21.89
CA ALA A 507 -0.43 29.05 23.23
C ALA A 507 -1.74 29.82 23.46
N ILE A 508 -2.17 30.65 22.49
CA ILE A 508 -3.47 31.33 22.51
C ILE A 508 -4.60 30.30 22.56
N MET A 509 -4.51 29.21 21.79
CA MET A 509 -5.49 28.13 21.80
C MET A 509 -5.54 27.43 23.15
N ALA A 510 -4.40 27.14 23.79
CA ALA A 510 -4.35 26.54 25.13
C ALA A 510 -5.02 27.43 26.17
N VAL A 511 -4.76 28.74 26.14
CA VAL A 511 -5.44 29.72 27.00
C VAL A 511 -6.94 29.76 26.72
N ALA A 512 -7.33 29.81 25.44
CA ALA A 512 -8.73 29.81 25.04
C ALA A 512 -9.46 28.52 25.48
N MET A 513 -8.82 27.36 25.32
CA MET A 513 -9.33 26.07 25.80
C MET A 513 -9.44 26.04 27.32
N PHE A 514 -8.47 26.58 28.06
CA PHE A 514 -8.56 26.69 29.52
C PHE A 514 -9.73 27.57 29.96
N VAL A 515 -9.93 28.71 29.31
CA VAL A 515 -11.07 29.59 29.55
C VAL A 515 -12.38 28.88 29.22
N GLN A 516 -12.48 28.21 28.06
CA GLN A 516 -13.66 27.43 27.67
C GLN A 516 -13.94 26.28 28.65
N TYR A 517 -12.91 25.59 29.11
CA TYR A 517 -13.01 24.54 30.12
C TYR A 517 -13.56 25.08 31.45
N LYS A 518 -13.08 26.25 31.90
CA LYS A 518 -13.61 26.91 33.10
C LYS A 518 -15.07 27.36 32.96
N LEU A 519 -15.51 27.66 31.74
CA LEU A 519 -16.88 28.07 31.45
C LEU A 519 -17.84 26.88 31.27
N ASN A 520 -17.33 25.70 30.89
CA ASN A 520 -18.13 24.50 30.67
C ASN A 520 -18.31 23.66 31.96
N PRO A 521 -19.50 23.08 32.21
CA PRO A 521 -19.72 22.22 33.37
C PRO A 521 -18.93 20.91 33.25
N ALA A 522 -18.33 20.44 34.35
CA ALA A 522 -17.60 19.18 34.38
C ALA A 522 -18.56 17.99 34.15
N PRO A 523 -18.16 16.98 33.34
CA PRO A 523 -18.91 15.74 33.18
C PRO A 523 -18.95 14.94 34.50
N PRO A 524 -20.01 14.14 34.73
CA PRO A 524 -20.07 13.27 35.92
C PRO A 524 -19.02 12.16 35.85
N ASP A 525 -18.34 11.90 36.97
CA ASP A 525 -17.28 10.89 37.07
C ASP A 525 -17.83 9.47 36.85
N PRO A 526 -17.13 8.60 36.10
CA PRO A 526 -17.46 7.19 36.00
C PRO A 526 -17.10 6.44 37.30
N VAL A 527 -18.03 5.62 37.79
CA VAL A 527 -17.87 4.79 38.99
C VAL A 527 -16.81 3.70 38.73
N VAL A 528 -15.70 3.73 39.45
CA VAL A 528 -14.70 2.64 39.53
C VAL A 528 -15.07 1.74 40.71
N LEU A 529 -15.44 0.49 40.44
CA LEU A 529 -15.70 -0.54 41.47
C LEU A 529 -14.38 -1.23 41.81
N GLY A 530 -13.96 -1.15 43.07
CA GLY A 530 -12.88 -1.97 43.64
C GLY A 530 -13.46 -3.12 44.45
N ASP A 531 -12.94 -4.32 44.25
CA ASP A 531 -13.21 -5.51 45.06
C ASP A 531 -12.66 -5.30 46.48
N GLU A 532 -13.52 -5.25 47.49
CA GLU A 532 -13.14 -5.40 48.90
C GLU A 532 -13.90 -6.60 49.51
N HIS A 533 -13.15 -7.61 49.94
CA HIS A 533 -13.62 -8.73 50.76
C HIS A 533 -13.93 -8.26 52.20
N PRO A 534 -14.94 -8.83 52.89
CA PRO A 534 -15.25 -8.48 54.28
C PRO A 534 -14.31 -9.19 55.29
N PRO A 535 -14.03 -8.60 56.46
CA PRO A 535 -13.09 -9.13 57.44
C PRO A 535 -13.69 -10.26 58.30
N LEU A 536 -12.85 -11.22 58.66
CA LEU A 536 -13.10 -12.30 59.62
C LEU A 536 -13.05 -11.76 61.05
N ASP A 537 -14.12 -11.97 61.82
CA ASP A 537 -14.18 -11.68 63.25
C ASP A 537 -13.79 -12.91 64.08
N ARG A 538 -12.88 -12.71 65.05
CA ARG A 538 -12.42 -13.69 66.04
C ARG A 538 -12.80 -13.21 67.45
N ALA A 539 -13.66 -13.96 68.15
CA ALA A 539 -13.76 -14.12 69.61
C ALA A 539 -15.06 -14.93 69.90
N ALA A 540 -15.21 -15.83 70.87
CA ALA A 540 -14.38 -16.38 71.93
C ALA A 540 -15.00 -17.75 72.38
N VAL A 541 -14.12 -18.69 72.75
CA VAL A 541 -14.14 -19.60 73.92
C VAL A 541 -15.50 -20.14 74.43
N GLU A 542 -15.70 -21.48 74.43
CA GLU A 542 -15.76 -22.31 75.66
C GLU A 542 -15.96 -23.85 75.43
N HIS A 543 -15.16 -24.63 76.16
CA HIS A 543 -15.22 -26.03 76.65
C HIS A 543 -15.99 -27.21 75.95
N GLN A 544 -15.17 -28.18 75.50
CA GLN A 544 -15.21 -29.67 75.56
C GLN A 544 -16.13 -30.39 76.60
N PRO A 545 -16.32 -31.75 76.56
CA PRO A 545 -16.07 -32.78 75.53
C PRO A 545 -17.20 -33.89 75.50
N PRO A 546 -16.98 -35.22 75.26
CA PRO A 546 -17.73 -35.98 74.25
C PRO A 546 -18.55 -37.15 74.82
N ASP A 547 -19.43 -37.79 74.04
CA ASP A 547 -19.49 -39.26 73.99
C ASP A 547 -20.49 -39.84 72.97
N ARG A 548 -19.97 -40.87 72.30
CA ARG A 548 -20.58 -42.17 71.93
C ARG A 548 -21.87 -42.28 71.12
N GLY A 549 -21.66 -42.96 69.99
CA GLY A 549 -22.40 -44.16 69.60
C GLY A 549 -23.64 -43.85 68.76
N GLY A 550 -23.86 -44.45 67.60
CA GLY A 550 -23.29 -45.65 67.01
C GLY A 550 -24.35 -46.20 66.04
N CYS A 551 -23.87 -47.04 65.12
CA CYS A 551 -24.66 -47.96 64.31
C CYS A 551 -25.63 -47.39 63.26
N GLY A 552 -25.23 -47.55 62.00
CA GLY A 552 -25.78 -48.66 61.23
C GLY A 552 -26.74 -48.30 60.09
N GLY A 553 -26.53 -48.97 58.96
CA GLY A 553 -27.65 -49.43 58.13
C GLY A 553 -27.88 -48.68 56.82
N GLU A 554 -27.20 -49.18 55.79
CA GLU A 554 -27.80 -49.64 54.53
C GLU A 554 -28.91 -48.80 53.84
N ALA A 555 -28.50 -48.25 52.69
CA ALA A 555 -28.87 -48.71 51.34
C ALA A 555 -30.34 -48.70 50.85
N ARG A 556 -30.43 -48.35 49.56
CA ARG A 556 -31.46 -48.70 48.54
C ARG A 556 -32.74 -47.86 48.56
N LEU A 557 -33.00 -47.06 47.52
CA LEU A 557 -33.39 -47.34 46.11
C LEU A 557 -34.90 -47.19 45.90
N SER A 558 -35.22 -46.92 44.63
CA SER A 558 -36.53 -46.89 43.96
C SER A 558 -37.33 -45.60 44.17
N ALA A 559 -37.63 -44.79 43.15
CA ALA A 559 -38.16 -45.00 41.79
C ALA A 559 -39.69 -45.12 41.72
N GLY A 560 -40.27 -44.25 40.89
CA GLY A 560 -41.48 -44.53 40.10
C GLY A 560 -42.74 -43.77 40.50
N GLY A 561 -43.45 -43.22 39.52
CA GLY A 561 -44.91 -43.11 39.60
C GLY A 561 -45.58 -41.91 38.93
N ALA A 562 -46.03 -42.12 37.70
CA ALA A 562 -46.79 -41.25 36.80
C ALA A 562 -48.17 -40.71 37.27
N ALA A 563 -48.53 -39.54 36.69
CA ALA A 563 -49.80 -39.14 36.04
C ALA A 563 -51.14 -38.97 36.81
N ARG A 564 -51.85 -37.84 36.53
CA ARG A 564 -53.15 -37.76 35.78
C ARG A 564 -53.92 -36.42 35.94
N ARG A 565 -54.82 -36.18 34.95
CA ARG A 565 -56.10 -35.40 34.90
C ARG A 565 -56.01 -33.91 34.47
N SER A 566 -57.01 -33.24 33.88
CA SER A 566 -58.01 -33.47 32.80
C SER A 566 -58.92 -32.21 32.70
N ALA A 567 -59.26 -31.77 31.48
CA ALA A 567 -60.55 -31.21 30.99
C ALA A 567 -61.00 -29.73 31.18
N GLY A 568 -61.63 -29.21 30.09
CA GLY A 568 -62.66 -28.14 30.00
C GLY A 568 -62.17 -26.79 29.45
N GLY A 569 -62.78 -26.04 28.50
CA GLY A 569 -64.04 -26.06 27.73
C GLY A 569 -64.15 -24.72 26.94
N GLU A 570 -64.87 -24.68 25.82
CA GLU A 570 -65.10 -23.55 24.87
C GLU A 570 -66.47 -22.83 25.14
N PRO A 571 -66.97 -21.82 24.38
CA PRO A 571 -66.56 -20.44 24.04
C PRO A 571 -67.72 -19.39 24.33
N PRO A 572 -67.76 -18.13 23.80
CA PRO A 572 -68.38 -17.87 22.47
C PRO A 572 -67.92 -16.63 21.62
N ARG A 573 -67.97 -16.80 20.28
CA ARG A 573 -68.54 -15.98 19.13
C ARG A 573 -68.41 -14.43 19.10
N ARG A 574 -67.76 -13.80 18.09
CA ARG A 574 -68.09 -13.45 16.65
C ARG A 574 -68.61 -12.01 16.44
N ALA A 575 -67.97 -11.25 15.53
CA ALA A 575 -68.51 -10.84 14.20
C ALA A 575 -67.87 -9.56 13.62
N GLY A 576 -67.51 -9.56 12.33
CA GLY A 576 -67.27 -8.34 11.54
C GLY A 576 -66.31 -8.48 10.35
N LEU A 577 -66.85 -8.80 9.16
CA LEU A 577 -66.27 -8.65 7.80
C LEU A 577 -67.37 -7.97 6.94
N PRO A 578 -67.18 -7.54 5.68
CA PRO A 578 -65.97 -7.15 4.91
C PRO A 578 -66.18 -5.82 4.12
N ARG A 579 -65.21 -5.37 3.32
CA ARG A 579 -65.45 -4.79 1.97
C ARG A 579 -64.14 -4.46 1.22
N ASP A 580 -64.01 -5.05 0.05
CA ASP A 580 -63.29 -4.58 -1.15
C ASP A 580 -64.34 -4.70 -2.29
N PRO A 581 -64.40 -3.83 -3.35
CA PRO A 581 -63.43 -3.91 -4.46
C PRO A 581 -63.16 -2.60 -5.25
N ALA A 582 -61.95 -2.54 -5.82
CA ALA A 582 -61.61 -2.14 -7.21
C ALA A 582 -62.06 -0.78 -7.81
N ARG A 583 -61.06 0.01 -8.22
CA ARG A 583 -61.06 0.68 -9.54
C ARG A 583 -59.67 0.64 -10.16
N ALA A 584 -59.62 0.06 -11.37
CA ALA A 584 -58.47 -0.18 -12.22
C ALA A 584 -58.08 1.05 -13.07
N ALA A 585 -56.81 1.10 -13.52
CA ALA A 585 -56.36 1.09 -14.94
C ALA A 585 -56.00 2.50 -15.45
N ARG A 586 -54.91 2.80 -16.17
CA ARG A 586 -53.76 2.15 -16.87
C ARG A 586 -52.67 3.28 -16.97
N THR A 587 -51.36 3.07 -17.13
CA THR A 587 -50.63 2.48 -18.28
C THR A 587 -49.11 2.36 -17.96
N ALA A 588 -48.53 1.18 -18.24
CA ALA A 588 -47.24 0.87 -18.93
C ALA A 588 -45.90 1.59 -18.55
N SER A 589 -44.68 1.04 -18.64
CA SER A 589 -44.03 -0.29 -18.60
C SER A 589 -42.53 -0.10 -18.98
N PHE A 590 -41.60 -0.81 -18.28
CA PHE A 590 -40.16 -1.08 -18.57
C PHE A 590 -39.07 0.01 -18.35
N PRO A 591 -37.78 -0.35 -18.12
CA PRO A 591 -37.22 -1.11 -16.99
C PRO A 591 -36.06 -0.36 -16.29
N ALA A 592 -35.93 -0.48 -14.96
CA ALA A 592 -34.71 -0.02 -14.25
C ALA A 592 -33.74 -1.20 -14.08
N GLY A 593 -32.76 -1.27 -14.97
CA GLY A 593 -31.63 -2.18 -14.90
C GLY A 593 -30.45 -1.62 -14.07
N SER A 594 -29.83 -2.53 -13.32
CA SER A 594 -28.43 -2.55 -12.87
C SER A 594 -27.85 -1.29 -12.21
N GLY A 595 -28.19 -1.07 -10.94
CA GLY A 595 -27.40 -0.24 -10.02
C GLY A 595 -26.25 -1.06 -9.40
N GLY A 596 -25.12 -1.12 -10.10
CA GLY A 596 -23.89 -1.75 -9.63
C GLY A 596 -22.91 -0.75 -9.03
N SER A 597 -22.61 -0.95 -7.74
CA SER A 597 -21.36 -0.68 -7.02
C SER A 597 -20.74 0.73 -7.05
N LEU A 598 -20.79 1.41 -5.90
CA LEU A 598 -19.69 2.23 -5.35
C LEU A 598 -19.93 2.37 -3.84
N ALA A 599 -19.79 1.25 -3.14
CA ALA A 599 -19.78 1.19 -1.68
C ALA A 599 -18.59 0.32 -1.26
N ASN A 600 -17.36 0.86 -1.38
CA ASN A 600 -16.26 0.28 -0.63
C ASN A 600 -15.12 1.28 -0.42
N ARG A 601 -15.20 2.02 0.68
CA ARG A 601 -14.08 2.47 1.54
C ARG A 601 -14.65 3.45 2.56
N SER A 602 -15.49 2.91 3.44
CA SER A 602 -15.67 3.43 4.79
C SER A 602 -15.01 2.41 5.70
N PHE A 603 -14.27 2.85 6.73
CA PHE A 603 -13.91 2.10 7.94
C PHE A 603 -14.46 0.67 7.94
N MET A 604 -13.58 -0.34 7.81
CA MET A 604 -13.94 -1.77 7.88
C MET A 604 -14.84 -1.97 9.09
N ARG A 605 -16.15 -2.05 8.84
CA ARG A 605 -17.11 -2.24 9.90
C ARG A 605 -16.88 -3.67 10.36
N ARG A 606 -16.71 -3.91 11.67
CA ARG A 606 -16.77 -5.24 12.32
C ARG A 606 -18.09 -6.00 12.10
N SER A 607 -18.84 -5.68 11.03
CA SER A 607 -20.19 -6.16 10.75
C SER A 607 -20.42 -6.55 9.28
N ASP A 608 -19.44 -6.42 8.38
CA ASP A 608 -19.59 -6.92 7.00
C ASP A 608 -19.23 -8.42 6.91
N THR A 609 -19.91 -9.13 6.00
CA THR A 609 -19.68 -10.56 5.74
C THR A 609 -18.94 -10.69 4.42
N ILE A 610 -17.87 -11.48 4.40
CA ILE A 610 -16.99 -11.67 3.25
C ILE A 610 -17.10 -13.06 2.66
N VAL A 611 -16.83 -13.19 1.36
CA VAL A 611 -16.79 -14.47 0.63
C VAL A 611 -15.63 -14.53 -0.36
N ALA A 612 -15.01 -15.69 -0.50
CA ALA A 612 -14.07 -16.00 -1.58
C ALA A 612 -13.95 -17.51 -1.82
N ALA A 613 -13.41 -17.88 -2.98
CA ALA A 613 -12.92 -19.24 -3.21
C ALA A 613 -11.68 -19.50 -2.34
N ALA A 614 -11.65 -20.61 -1.62
CA ALA A 614 -10.55 -21.01 -0.73
C ALA A 614 -9.64 -22.09 -1.34
N THR A 615 -10.02 -22.65 -2.49
CA THR A 615 -9.22 -23.60 -3.28
C THR A 615 -8.47 -22.91 -4.43
N PRO A 616 -7.31 -23.42 -4.88
CA PRO A 616 -6.59 -22.88 -6.03
C PRO A 616 -7.45 -22.77 -7.29
N PRO A 617 -7.23 -21.76 -8.15
CA PRO A 617 -7.93 -21.64 -9.42
C PRO A 617 -7.55 -22.80 -10.35
N GLY A 618 -8.54 -23.39 -11.02
CA GLY A 618 -8.32 -24.51 -11.93
C GLY A 618 -9.53 -25.44 -11.98
N ARG A 619 -9.35 -26.60 -12.62
CA ARG A 619 -10.34 -27.69 -12.59
C ARG A 619 -9.94 -28.68 -11.52
N GLY A 620 -10.83 -28.92 -10.55
CA GLY A 620 -10.63 -29.90 -9.48
C GLY A 620 -11.90 -30.71 -9.23
N GLY A 621 -11.77 -31.83 -8.51
CA GLY A 621 -12.92 -32.62 -8.07
C GLY A 621 -13.83 -31.85 -7.10
N VAL A 622 -13.22 -31.01 -6.24
CA VAL A 622 -13.92 -30.19 -5.25
C VAL A 622 -13.42 -28.75 -5.30
N GLY A 623 -14.34 -27.80 -5.17
CA GLY A 623 -14.06 -26.37 -4.99
C GLY A 623 -14.70 -25.89 -3.68
N ILE A 624 -13.95 -25.11 -2.89
CA ILE A 624 -14.42 -24.60 -1.60
C ILE A 624 -14.69 -23.10 -1.71
N VAL A 625 -15.91 -22.69 -1.38
CA VAL A 625 -16.27 -21.28 -1.18
C VAL A 625 -16.42 -21.02 0.31
N ARG A 626 -15.62 -20.11 0.85
CA ARG A 626 -15.60 -19.76 2.27
C ARG A 626 -16.25 -18.41 2.49
N ILE A 627 -17.08 -18.33 3.54
CA ILE A 627 -17.85 -17.14 3.92
C ILE A 627 -17.58 -16.86 5.41
N SER A 628 -17.27 -15.61 5.79
CA SER A 628 -17.02 -15.21 7.19
C SER A 628 -17.74 -13.92 7.54
N GLY A 629 -18.42 -13.87 8.68
CA GLY A 629 -19.03 -12.65 9.22
C GLY A 629 -20.41 -12.88 9.84
N PRO A 630 -21.07 -11.82 10.33
CA PRO A 630 -22.29 -11.95 11.14
C PRO A 630 -23.51 -12.45 10.37
N LYS A 631 -23.58 -12.26 9.04
CA LYS A 631 -24.74 -12.69 8.23
C LYS A 631 -24.71 -14.17 7.85
N VAL A 632 -23.64 -14.90 8.20
CA VAL A 632 -23.47 -16.31 7.81
C VAL A 632 -24.68 -17.19 8.18
N PRO A 633 -25.30 -17.08 9.37
CA PRO A 633 -26.49 -17.88 9.68
C PRO A 633 -27.68 -17.62 8.75
N GLU A 634 -27.92 -16.36 8.37
CA GLU A 634 -28.98 -15.97 7.44
C GLU A 634 -28.69 -16.47 6.03
N LEU A 635 -27.43 -16.33 5.58
CA LEU A 635 -26.97 -16.82 4.28
C LEU A 635 -27.13 -18.34 4.16
N ALA A 636 -26.75 -19.07 5.22
CA ALA A 636 -26.90 -20.53 5.27
C ALA A 636 -28.36 -20.94 5.13
N ALA A 637 -29.27 -20.30 5.86
CA ALA A 637 -30.70 -20.59 5.80
C ALA A 637 -31.28 -20.33 4.39
N VAL A 638 -30.83 -19.29 3.70
CA VAL A 638 -31.31 -18.98 2.33
C VAL A 638 -30.71 -19.91 1.29
N MET A 639 -29.42 -20.22 1.36
CA MET A 639 -28.71 -21.01 0.35
C MET A 639 -28.90 -22.51 0.51
N LEU A 640 -29.11 -22.99 1.73
CA LEU A 640 -29.20 -24.42 2.06
C LEU A 640 -30.60 -24.84 2.51
N GLY A 641 -31.48 -23.88 2.81
CA GLY A 641 -32.82 -24.10 3.38
C GLY A 641 -32.83 -24.20 4.91
N GLU A 642 -31.71 -24.54 5.53
CA GLU A 642 -31.52 -24.60 6.98
C GLU A 642 -30.07 -24.29 7.36
N LEU A 643 -29.84 -23.93 8.63
CA LEU A 643 -28.49 -23.74 9.16
C LEU A 643 -27.86 -25.12 9.48
N PRO A 644 -26.73 -25.51 8.86
CA PRO A 644 -26.07 -26.77 9.19
C PRO A 644 -25.67 -26.86 10.66
N LYS A 645 -25.63 -28.09 11.19
CA LYS A 645 -25.12 -28.33 12.54
C LYS A 645 -23.66 -27.88 12.64
N ALA A 646 -23.33 -27.20 13.74
CA ALA A 646 -21.98 -26.71 13.99
C ALA A 646 -20.94 -27.84 13.88
N ARG A 647 -19.91 -27.63 13.06
CA ARG A 647 -18.77 -28.54 12.83
C ARG A 647 -19.15 -29.94 12.31
N HIS A 648 -20.30 -30.08 11.66
CA HIS A 648 -20.72 -31.31 10.99
C HIS A 648 -20.85 -31.08 9.49
N ALA A 649 -20.28 -31.99 8.69
CA ALA A 649 -20.45 -31.98 7.25
C ALA A 649 -21.91 -32.34 6.92
N THR A 650 -22.62 -31.42 6.28
CA THR A 650 -24.02 -31.60 5.90
C THR A 650 -24.12 -31.64 4.39
N PHE A 651 -24.63 -32.73 3.82
CA PHE A 651 -24.91 -32.77 2.39
C PHE A 651 -26.12 -31.90 2.07
N ALA A 652 -25.95 -30.92 1.19
CA ALA A 652 -26.98 -29.95 0.86
C ALA A 652 -26.92 -29.55 -0.62
N ARG A 653 -28.07 -29.10 -1.14
CA ARG A 653 -28.15 -28.43 -2.44
C ARG A 653 -27.92 -26.94 -2.21
N PHE A 654 -27.09 -26.31 -3.03
CA PHE A 654 -26.79 -24.88 -2.96
C PHE A 654 -27.75 -24.16 -3.90
N LEU A 655 -28.62 -23.32 -3.36
CA LEU A 655 -29.76 -22.76 -4.10
C LEU A 655 -29.50 -21.35 -4.64
N ASP A 656 -30.02 -21.08 -5.84
CA ASP A 656 -30.03 -19.75 -6.46
C ASP A 656 -31.19 -18.85 -5.95
N ALA A 657 -31.46 -17.75 -6.64
CA ALA A 657 -32.55 -16.83 -6.29
C ALA A 657 -33.95 -17.40 -6.57
N GLN A 658 -34.06 -18.33 -7.52
CA GLN A 658 -35.28 -19.00 -7.94
C GLN A 658 -35.55 -20.29 -7.15
N LYS A 659 -34.65 -20.66 -6.23
CA LYS A 659 -34.62 -21.93 -5.47
C LYS A 659 -34.28 -23.14 -6.33
N GLU A 660 -33.65 -22.93 -7.48
CA GLU A 660 -33.04 -24.00 -8.28
C GLU A 660 -31.62 -24.29 -7.78
N PRO A 661 -31.14 -25.55 -7.92
CA PRO A 661 -29.79 -25.93 -7.51
C PRO A 661 -28.73 -25.30 -8.43
N ILE A 662 -27.82 -24.52 -7.85
CA ILE A 662 -26.55 -24.14 -8.49
C ILE A 662 -25.63 -25.37 -8.54
N ASP A 663 -25.55 -26.08 -7.41
CA ASP A 663 -24.74 -27.29 -7.25
C ASP A 663 -25.26 -28.10 -6.03
N ALA A 664 -24.69 -29.28 -5.80
CA ALA A 664 -24.91 -30.07 -4.58
C ALA A 664 -23.58 -30.59 -4.03
N GLY A 665 -23.39 -30.46 -2.72
CA GLY A 665 -22.13 -30.77 -2.07
C GLY A 665 -22.22 -30.78 -0.55
N LEU A 666 -21.09 -30.58 0.13
CA LEU A 666 -21.04 -30.52 1.59
C LEU A 666 -21.02 -29.07 2.07
N ALA A 667 -21.80 -28.77 3.10
CA ALA A 667 -21.77 -27.51 3.82
C ALA A 667 -21.23 -27.74 5.25
N LEU A 668 -20.33 -26.86 5.69
CA LEU A 668 -19.72 -26.88 7.02
C LEU A 668 -19.90 -25.53 7.69
N PHE A 669 -20.57 -25.52 8.85
CA PHE A 669 -20.79 -24.31 9.64
C PHE A 669 -19.90 -24.30 10.89
N PHE A 670 -19.13 -23.23 11.08
CA PHE A 670 -18.31 -22.99 12.26
C PHE A 670 -18.84 -21.75 13.00
N PRO A 671 -19.45 -21.90 14.19
CA PRO A 671 -19.94 -20.76 14.94
C PRO A 671 -18.81 -19.95 15.59
N ALA A 672 -18.98 -18.63 15.68
CA ALA A 672 -18.12 -17.77 16.50
C ALA A 672 -18.15 -18.20 17.97
N PRO A 673 -17.04 -18.09 18.74
CA PRO A 673 -15.68 -17.69 18.34
C PRO A 673 -14.83 -18.86 17.83
N HIS A 674 -15.44 -20.02 17.61
CA HIS A 674 -14.81 -21.31 17.40
C HIS A 674 -14.60 -21.63 15.92
N SER A 675 -14.10 -20.65 15.17
CA SER A 675 -13.81 -20.72 13.74
C SER A 675 -12.39 -20.20 13.45
N TYR A 676 -11.97 -20.27 12.17
CA TYR A 676 -10.68 -19.74 11.72
C TYR A 676 -10.55 -18.23 11.95
N THR A 677 -11.57 -17.45 11.56
CA THR A 677 -11.55 -15.98 11.66
C THR A 677 -11.95 -15.47 13.04
N GLY A 678 -12.48 -16.33 13.93
CA GLY A 678 -13.15 -15.90 15.16
C GLY A 678 -14.61 -15.46 14.96
N GLU A 679 -15.08 -15.36 13.71
CA GLU A 679 -16.47 -15.03 13.37
C GLU A 679 -17.29 -16.28 13.03
N HIS A 680 -18.58 -16.14 12.70
CA HIS A 680 -19.30 -17.25 12.06
C HIS A 680 -18.71 -17.51 10.67
N VAL A 681 -18.40 -18.77 10.36
CA VAL A 681 -17.86 -19.19 9.06
C VAL A 681 -18.72 -20.29 8.45
N LEU A 682 -19.03 -20.19 7.17
CA LEU A 682 -19.66 -21.25 6.37
C LEU A 682 -18.73 -21.59 5.21
N GLU A 683 -18.48 -22.88 5.03
CA GLU A 683 -17.77 -23.41 3.86
C GLU A 683 -18.72 -24.25 3.01
N LEU A 684 -18.77 -23.95 1.71
CA LEU A 684 -19.53 -24.69 0.71
C LEU A 684 -18.54 -25.46 -0.16
N HIS A 685 -18.58 -26.78 -0.06
CA HIS A 685 -17.70 -27.71 -0.77
C HIS A 685 -18.50 -28.32 -1.92
N GLY A 686 -18.43 -27.68 -3.08
CA GLY A 686 -19.10 -28.13 -4.32
C GLY A 686 -18.12 -28.71 -5.33
N HIS A 687 -18.58 -28.93 -6.56
CA HIS A 687 -17.72 -29.35 -7.66
C HIS A 687 -16.72 -28.25 -8.04
N GLY A 688 -15.44 -28.62 -8.23
CA GLY A 688 -14.33 -27.70 -8.50
C GLY A 688 -14.28 -27.14 -9.93
N GLY A 689 -15.43 -26.93 -10.56
CA GLY A 689 -15.53 -26.26 -11.85
C GLY A 689 -15.47 -24.73 -11.66
N PRO A 690 -14.64 -23.99 -12.42
CA PRO A 690 -14.52 -22.53 -12.26
C PRO A 690 -15.86 -21.78 -12.32
N LEU A 691 -16.77 -22.21 -13.21
CA LEU A 691 -18.11 -21.62 -13.34
C LEU A 691 -18.99 -21.90 -12.12
N VAL A 692 -18.88 -23.09 -11.52
CA VAL A 692 -19.67 -23.48 -10.35
C VAL A 692 -19.23 -22.70 -9.12
N VAL A 693 -17.91 -22.64 -8.88
CA VAL A 693 -17.33 -21.87 -7.77
C VAL A 693 -17.68 -20.39 -7.90
N GLU A 694 -17.57 -19.81 -9.10
CA GLU A 694 -17.92 -18.41 -9.35
C GLU A 694 -19.42 -18.14 -9.18
N ALA A 695 -20.30 -19.06 -9.60
CA ALA A 695 -21.74 -18.96 -9.39
C ALA A 695 -22.10 -18.97 -7.89
N LEU A 696 -21.43 -19.82 -7.09
CA LEU A 696 -21.61 -19.83 -5.63
C LEU A 696 -21.13 -18.53 -4.99
N VAL A 697 -19.96 -18.02 -5.39
CA VAL A 697 -19.45 -16.71 -4.89
C VAL A 697 -20.41 -15.58 -5.27
N ALA A 698 -20.85 -15.52 -6.53
CA ALA A 698 -21.80 -14.52 -7.00
C ALA A 698 -23.11 -14.58 -6.20
N ARG A 699 -23.64 -15.79 -5.95
CA ARG A 699 -24.85 -15.97 -5.15
C ARG A 699 -24.71 -15.44 -3.73
N VAL A 700 -23.58 -15.69 -3.08
CA VAL A 700 -23.31 -15.19 -1.73
C VAL A 700 -23.18 -13.66 -1.73
N VAL A 701 -22.59 -13.07 -2.77
CA VAL A 701 -22.49 -11.61 -2.93
C VAL A 701 -23.87 -10.96 -3.13
N GLU A 702 -24.75 -11.56 -3.94
CA GLU A 702 -26.14 -11.10 -4.12
C GLU A 702 -26.91 -11.04 -2.80
N LEU A 703 -26.65 -11.98 -1.89
CA LEU A 703 -27.28 -12.04 -0.58
C LEU A 703 -26.66 -11.05 0.44
N GLY A 704 -25.77 -10.16 -0.01
CA GLY A 704 -25.27 -9.03 0.78
C GLY A 704 -23.95 -9.30 1.51
N ALA A 705 -23.18 -10.30 1.07
CA ALA A 705 -21.76 -10.41 1.37
C ALA A 705 -20.91 -9.62 0.36
N ARG A 706 -19.68 -9.30 0.72
CA ARG A 706 -18.68 -8.67 -0.16
C ARG A 706 -17.60 -9.69 -0.52
N ARG A 707 -16.97 -9.56 -1.70
CA ARG A 707 -15.74 -10.33 -1.98
C ARG A 707 -14.63 -9.98 -0.99
N ALA A 708 -13.98 -10.99 -0.44
CA ALA A 708 -12.83 -10.81 0.44
C ALA A 708 -11.65 -10.18 -0.32
N GLN A 709 -10.88 -9.34 0.37
CA GLN A 709 -9.58 -8.87 -0.08
C GLN A 709 -8.51 -9.98 0.11
N ALA A 710 -7.33 -9.76 -0.49
CA ALA A 710 -6.16 -10.62 -0.26
C ALA A 710 -5.83 -10.68 1.24
N GLY A 711 -5.69 -11.89 1.80
CA GLY A 711 -5.35 -12.09 3.21
C GLY A 711 -6.43 -11.72 4.23
N GLU A 712 -7.62 -11.31 3.81
CA GLU A 712 -8.64 -10.75 4.70
C GLU A 712 -9.16 -11.77 5.74
N PHE A 713 -9.17 -13.08 5.45
CA PHE A 713 -9.61 -14.06 6.46
C PHE A 713 -8.57 -14.21 7.57
N THR A 714 -7.29 -14.25 7.23
CA THR A 714 -6.17 -14.33 8.18
C THR A 714 -6.05 -13.02 8.96
N GLN A 715 -6.26 -11.88 8.28
CA GLN A 715 -6.31 -10.57 8.95
C GLN A 715 -7.39 -10.52 10.02
N ARG A 716 -8.60 -11.03 9.72
CA ARG A 716 -9.68 -11.13 10.72
C ARG A 716 -9.35 -12.10 11.85
N ALA A 717 -8.65 -13.20 11.56
CA ALA A 717 -8.17 -14.12 12.59
C ALA A 717 -7.20 -13.40 13.54
N PHE A 718 -6.26 -12.60 13.03
CA PHE A 718 -5.35 -11.77 13.82
C PHE A 718 -6.11 -10.74 14.67
N LEU A 719 -7.02 -9.97 14.07
CA LEU A 719 -7.80 -8.94 14.76
C LEU A 719 -8.77 -9.48 15.83
N ASN A 720 -9.07 -10.78 15.80
CA ASN A 720 -9.91 -11.48 16.77
C ASN A 720 -9.06 -12.37 17.72
N ASP A 721 -7.76 -12.10 17.83
CA ASP A 721 -6.82 -12.77 18.74
C ASP A 721 -6.79 -14.30 18.55
N LYS A 722 -7.04 -14.79 17.32
CA LYS A 722 -6.97 -16.22 16.99
C LYS A 722 -5.55 -16.67 16.67
N VAL A 723 -4.77 -15.76 16.12
CA VAL A 723 -3.37 -15.95 15.72
C VAL A 723 -2.65 -14.62 15.95
N ASP A 724 -1.37 -14.65 16.30
CA ASP A 724 -0.53 -13.47 16.28
C ASP A 724 0.01 -13.20 14.86
N LEU A 725 0.78 -12.12 14.69
CA LEU A 725 1.27 -11.70 13.38
C LEU A 725 2.33 -12.67 12.80
N ALA A 726 3.15 -13.28 13.66
CA ALA A 726 4.17 -14.25 13.23
C ALA A 726 3.53 -15.57 12.79
N GLN A 727 2.49 -16.02 13.50
CA GLN A 727 1.66 -17.17 13.13
C GLN A 727 0.90 -16.92 11.82
N ALA A 728 0.33 -15.73 11.65
CA ALA A 728 -0.33 -15.34 10.40
C ALA A 728 0.64 -15.45 9.20
N GLU A 729 1.86 -14.93 9.34
CA GLU A 729 2.90 -15.05 8.31
C GLU A 729 3.34 -16.49 8.05
N ALA A 730 3.39 -17.32 9.09
CA ALA A 730 3.70 -18.74 8.96
C ALA A 730 2.67 -19.52 8.13
N ILE A 731 1.41 -19.07 8.08
CA ILE A 731 0.38 -19.66 7.20
C ILE A 731 0.77 -19.48 5.73
N ALA A 732 1.21 -18.28 5.34
CA ALA A 732 1.68 -18.03 3.98
C ALA A 732 2.93 -18.86 3.68
N ASP A 733 3.87 -18.90 4.63
CA ASP A 733 5.12 -19.64 4.46
C ASP A 733 4.88 -21.15 4.31
N LEU A 734 3.86 -21.70 4.97
CA LEU A 734 3.47 -23.10 4.83
C LEU A 734 2.88 -23.41 3.45
N ILE A 735 2.11 -22.47 2.89
CA ILE A 735 1.50 -22.62 1.55
C ILE A 735 2.57 -22.56 0.47
N ASP A 736 3.56 -21.67 0.64
CA ASP A 736 4.64 -21.45 -0.32
C ASP A 736 5.83 -22.41 -0.15
N ALA A 737 5.80 -23.29 0.86
CA ALA A 737 6.91 -24.15 1.21
C ALA A 737 7.31 -25.10 0.07
N GLY A 738 8.54 -24.95 -0.45
CA GLY A 738 9.10 -25.80 -1.51
C GLY A 738 9.78 -27.09 -1.00
N SER A 739 10.08 -27.17 0.30
CA SER A 739 10.75 -28.31 0.92
C SER A 739 10.03 -28.81 2.18
N ARG A 740 10.31 -30.06 2.57
CA ARG A 740 9.74 -30.67 3.79
C ARG A 740 10.21 -29.92 5.04
N GLU A 741 11.46 -29.46 5.03
CA GLU A 741 12.12 -28.72 6.09
C GLU A 741 11.47 -27.34 6.26
N ALA A 742 11.23 -26.61 5.16
CA ALA A 742 10.52 -25.34 5.17
C ALA A 742 9.07 -25.49 5.66
N ALA A 743 8.36 -26.53 5.20
CA ALA A 743 6.99 -26.81 5.65
C ALA A 743 6.95 -27.13 7.16
N ARG A 744 7.91 -27.90 7.68
CA ARG A 744 8.04 -28.17 9.12
C ARG A 744 8.34 -26.89 9.91
N ALA A 745 9.26 -26.06 9.45
CA ALA A 745 9.59 -24.79 10.10
C ALA A 745 8.38 -23.84 10.15
N ALA A 746 7.62 -23.75 9.05
CA ALA A 746 6.39 -22.97 8.98
C ALA A 746 5.29 -23.53 9.89
N MET A 747 5.11 -24.86 9.94
CA MET A 747 4.18 -25.51 10.87
C MET A 747 4.49 -25.20 12.33
N ARG A 748 5.77 -25.21 12.72
CA ARG A 748 6.18 -24.90 14.09
C ARG A 748 5.94 -23.44 14.45
N SER A 749 6.27 -22.51 13.55
CA SER A 749 5.90 -21.10 13.74
C SER A 749 4.38 -20.91 13.82
N LEU A 750 3.61 -21.61 13.00
CA LEU A 750 2.14 -21.60 13.04
C LEU A 750 1.58 -22.15 14.36
N GLN A 751 2.24 -23.15 14.95
CA GLN A 751 1.91 -23.68 16.29
C GLN A 751 2.29 -22.72 17.42
N GLY A 752 2.94 -21.59 17.09
CA GLY A 752 3.30 -20.54 18.05
C GLY A 752 4.68 -20.71 18.67
N GLU A 753 5.53 -21.63 18.18
CA GLU A 753 6.86 -21.82 18.77
C GLU A 753 7.77 -20.60 18.63
N PHE A 754 7.73 -19.91 17.49
CA PHE A 754 8.48 -18.66 17.33
C PHE A 754 7.95 -17.55 18.23
N SER A 755 6.63 -17.41 18.31
CA SER A 755 5.98 -16.45 19.19
C SER A 755 6.32 -16.70 20.65
N ALA A 756 6.35 -17.96 21.08
CA ALA A 756 6.76 -18.34 22.44
C ALA A 756 8.23 -17.97 22.72
N MET A 757 9.14 -18.18 21.75
CA MET A 757 10.53 -17.73 21.88
C MET A 757 10.64 -16.21 22.02
N VAL A 758 9.90 -15.44 21.22
CA VAL A 758 9.90 -13.96 21.28
C VAL A 758 9.25 -13.46 22.57
N HIS A 759 8.15 -14.08 23.02
CA HIS A 759 7.52 -13.75 24.29
C HIS A 759 8.44 -14.04 25.46
N GLY A 760 9.11 -15.19 25.50
CA GLY A 760 10.08 -15.49 26.56
C GLY A 760 11.24 -14.48 26.60
N LEU A 761 11.70 -14.02 25.44
CA LEU A 761 12.71 -12.95 25.36
C LEU A 761 12.16 -11.60 25.84
N THR A 762 10.91 -11.29 25.48
CA THR A 762 10.22 -10.07 25.91
C THR A 762 10.02 -10.07 27.43
N GLU A 763 9.60 -11.19 28.01
CA GLU A 763 9.47 -11.38 29.46
C GLU A 763 10.81 -11.18 30.16
N ALA A 764 11.89 -11.75 29.64
CA ALA A 764 13.23 -11.57 30.22
C ALA A 764 13.69 -10.10 30.20
N VAL A 765 13.43 -9.37 29.11
CA VAL A 765 13.70 -7.92 29.02
C VAL A 765 12.82 -7.12 29.98
N VAL A 766 11.54 -7.48 30.11
CA VAL A 766 10.60 -6.83 31.05
C VAL A 766 11.01 -7.07 32.50
N GLU A 767 11.42 -8.28 32.86
CA GLU A 767 11.92 -8.59 34.20
C GLU A 767 13.18 -7.77 34.52
N LEU A 768 14.13 -7.73 33.59
CA LEU A 768 15.34 -6.93 33.71
C LEU A 768 15.02 -5.44 33.89
N ARG A 769 14.09 -4.90 33.10
CA ARG A 769 13.63 -3.53 33.21
C ARG A 769 12.94 -3.26 34.55
N THR A 770 12.10 -4.18 35.02
CA THR A 770 11.40 -4.06 36.31
C THR A 770 12.39 -3.99 37.45
N TYR A 771 13.48 -4.78 37.40
CA TYR A 771 14.55 -4.74 38.39
C TYR A 771 15.26 -3.37 38.39
N VAL A 772 15.59 -2.83 37.22
CA VAL A 772 16.22 -1.51 37.08
C VAL A 772 15.27 -0.39 37.56
N GLU A 773 13.99 -0.43 37.22
CA GLU A 773 13.00 0.55 37.67
C GLU A 773 12.79 0.52 39.19
N ALA A 774 12.77 -0.68 39.78
CA ALA A 774 12.71 -0.83 41.23
C ALA A 774 13.94 -0.23 41.92
N ALA A 775 15.13 -0.33 41.31
CA ALA A 775 16.35 0.29 41.83
C ALA A 775 16.30 1.83 41.77
N ILE A 776 15.68 2.42 40.74
CA ILE A 776 15.52 3.89 40.59
C ILE A 776 14.50 4.46 41.57
N ASP A 777 13.44 3.72 41.90
CA ASP A 777 12.36 4.20 42.75
C ASP A 777 12.76 4.34 44.25
N PHE A 778 13.88 3.73 44.68
CA PHE A 778 14.35 3.70 46.08
C PHE A 778 15.83 4.13 46.25
N PRO A 779 16.13 5.43 46.16
CA PRO A 779 17.50 5.96 46.13
C PRO A 779 18.33 5.80 47.41
N GLU A 780 17.74 5.42 48.53
CA GLU A 780 18.47 5.19 49.79
C GLU A 780 19.23 3.83 49.81
N GLU A 781 18.93 2.92 48.86
CA GLU A 781 19.59 1.60 48.66
C GLU A 781 20.45 1.53 47.37
N GLU A 782 20.52 2.61 46.58
CA GLU A 782 20.99 2.64 45.17
C GLU A 782 22.47 2.29 44.92
N ILE A 783 23.36 2.47 45.90
CA ILE A 783 24.82 2.36 45.64
C ILE A 783 25.29 0.91 45.61
N ASP A 784 24.59 -0.02 46.28
CA ASP A 784 24.94 -1.45 46.31
C ASP A 784 24.26 -2.26 45.18
N LEU A 785 23.01 -1.94 44.80
CA LEU A 785 22.22 -2.70 43.81
C LEU A 785 22.71 -2.55 42.36
N LEU A 786 23.18 -1.37 41.95
CA LEU A 786 23.73 -1.14 40.60
C LEU A 786 25.19 -1.60 40.46
N ALA A 787 25.83 -1.96 41.56
CA ALA A 787 27.17 -2.53 41.62
C ALA A 787 27.16 -4.07 41.70
N ASP A 788 25.97 -4.68 41.71
CA ASP A 788 25.78 -6.10 41.99
C ASP A 788 26.07 -6.97 40.76
N GLY A 789 26.73 -8.12 40.99
CA GLY A 789 27.03 -9.10 39.93
C GLY A 789 25.76 -9.69 39.31
N GLU A 790 24.66 -9.71 40.07
CA GLU A 790 23.37 -10.27 39.65
C GLU A 790 22.79 -9.58 38.40
N LEU A 791 22.92 -8.25 38.29
CA LEU A 791 22.39 -7.52 37.13
C LEU A 791 23.20 -7.83 35.86
N THR A 792 24.52 -7.95 36.00
CA THR A 792 25.42 -8.37 34.92
C THR A 792 25.11 -9.80 34.45
N ASP A 793 24.84 -10.71 35.40
CA ASP A 793 24.45 -12.09 35.09
C ASP A 793 23.10 -12.15 34.35
N ARG A 794 22.14 -11.29 34.72
CA ARG A 794 20.85 -11.16 34.02
C ARG A 794 21.02 -10.62 32.59
N PHE A 795 21.87 -9.61 32.37
CA PHE A 795 22.22 -9.14 31.02
C PHE A 795 22.88 -10.25 30.19
N ALA A 796 23.79 -11.02 30.79
CA ALA A 796 24.43 -12.15 30.13
C ALA A 796 23.41 -13.23 29.72
N SER A 797 22.45 -13.56 30.58
CA SER A 797 21.37 -14.50 30.29
C SER A 797 20.46 -14.01 29.15
N VAL A 798 20.06 -12.74 29.16
CA VAL A 798 19.24 -12.14 28.08
C VAL A 798 20.00 -12.17 26.76
N ARG A 799 21.31 -11.87 26.76
CA ARG A 799 22.17 -11.94 25.57
C ARG A 799 22.28 -13.36 25.02
N GLU A 800 22.41 -14.37 25.87
CA GLU A 800 22.41 -15.77 25.46
C GLU A 800 21.07 -16.17 24.83
N HIS A 801 19.94 -15.74 25.42
CA HIS A 801 18.62 -15.95 24.83
C HIS A 801 18.48 -15.27 23.46
N PHE A 802 18.97 -14.04 23.29
CA PHE A 802 19.00 -13.35 22.00
C PHE A 802 19.77 -14.15 20.94
N GLU A 803 20.95 -14.68 21.27
CA GLU A 803 21.74 -15.47 20.33
C GLU A 803 21.00 -16.75 19.90
N GLY A 804 20.34 -17.45 20.84
CA GLY A 804 19.54 -18.63 20.53
C GLY A 804 18.38 -18.32 19.57
N VAL A 805 17.62 -17.25 19.84
CA VAL A 805 16.49 -16.85 18.99
C VAL A 805 16.97 -16.37 17.61
N LEU A 806 18.05 -15.56 17.56
CA LEU A 806 18.64 -15.08 16.31
C LEU A 806 19.18 -16.22 15.45
N GLN A 807 19.84 -17.21 16.06
CA GLN A 807 20.34 -18.38 15.33
C GLN A 807 19.18 -19.16 14.71
N SER A 808 18.13 -19.43 15.47
CA SER A 808 16.94 -20.14 14.99
C SER A 808 16.21 -19.38 13.87
N ALA A 809 16.03 -18.07 14.03
CA ALA A 809 15.42 -17.20 13.02
C ALA A 809 16.28 -17.08 11.74
N ARG A 810 17.61 -17.05 11.85
CA ARG A 810 18.51 -17.05 10.68
C ARG A 810 18.37 -18.34 9.87
N GLN A 811 18.37 -19.50 10.53
CA GLN A 811 18.14 -20.78 9.85
C GLN A 811 16.74 -20.83 9.20
N GLY A 812 15.73 -20.30 9.89
CA GLY A 812 14.39 -20.11 9.39
C GLY A 812 14.29 -19.33 8.09
N ARG A 813 14.96 -18.18 8.05
CA ARG A 813 15.02 -17.35 6.84
C ARG A 813 15.70 -18.08 5.69
N LEU A 814 16.78 -18.82 5.96
CA LEU A 814 17.49 -19.59 4.93
C LEU A 814 16.62 -20.71 4.33
N LEU A 815 15.80 -21.38 5.14
CA LEU A 815 14.85 -22.38 4.66
C LEU A 815 13.74 -21.79 3.78
N ARG A 816 13.43 -20.50 3.95
CA ARG A 816 12.37 -19.79 3.24
C ARG A 816 12.85 -19.09 1.98
N GLU A 817 13.84 -18.20 2.13
CA GLU A 817 14.39 -17.37 1.06
C GLU A 817 15.45 -18.12 0.24
N GLY A 818 16.03 -19.19 0.79
CA GLY A 818 17.07 -19.94 0.12
C GLY A 818 18.37 -19.15 -0.08
N MET A 819 19.14 -19.61 -1.05
CA MET A 819 20.37 -19.00 -1.52
C MET A 819 20.24 -18.63 -2.99
N THR A 820 20.64 -17.43 -3.38
CA THR A 820 20.71 -17.01 -4.79
C THR A 820 22.10 -17.26 -5.34
N VAL A 821 22.20 -18.12 -6.35
CA VAL A 821 23.48 -18.51 -6.96
C VAL A 821 23.48 -18.20 -8.45
N VAL A 822 24.56 -17.57 -8.91
CA VAL A 822 24.80 -17.37 -10.34
C VAL A 822 25.84 -18.36 -10.83
N ILE A 823 25.55 -19.08 -11.91
CA ILE A 823 26.53 -19.95 -12.58
C ILE A 823 27.15 -19.18 -13.75
N ALA A 824 28.47 -18.98 -13.70
CA ALA A 824 29.27 -18.24 -14.68
C ALA A 824 30.42 -19.10 -15.22
N GLY A 825 31.05 -18.69 -16.33
CA GLY A 825 32.21 -19.36 -16.91
C GLY A 825 32.16 -19.46 -18.44
N ARG A 826 33.28 -19.85 -19.06
CA ARG A 826 33.44 -19.93 -20.52
C ARG A 826 32.42 -20.86 -21.21
N PRO A 827 32.13 -20.68 -22.51
CA PRO A 827 31.39 -21.66 -23.30
C PRO A 827 32.00 -23.07 -23.14
N ASN A 828 31.16 -24.10 -23.14
CA ASN A 828 31.57 -25.51 -23.00
C ASN A 828 32.25 -25.93 -21.68
N ALA A 829 32.40 -25.03 -20.70
CA ALA A 829 32.87 -25.37 -19.35
C ALA A 829 31.92 -26.32 -18.58
N GLY A 830 30.71 -26.58 -19.10
CA GLY A 830 29.73 -27.51 -18.55
C GLY A 830 28.77 -26.92 -17.52
N LYS A 831 28.46 -25.61 -17.64
CA LYS A 831 27.47 -24.89 -16.82
C LYS A 831 26.08 -25.55 -16.81
N SER A 832 25.50 -25.79 -17.99
CA SER A 832 24.17 -26.41 -18.11
C SER A 832 24.16 -27.86 -17.63
N SER A 833 25.26 -28.60 -17.82
CA SER A 833 25.42 -29.94 -17.25
C SER A 833 25.44 -29.91 -15.71
N LEU A 834 26.12 -28.92 -15.12
CA LEU A 834 26.16 -28.72 -13.67
C LEU A 834 24.78 -28.32 -13.11
N LEU A 835 24.08 -27.40 -13.78
CA LEU A 835 22.71 -27.00 -13.41
C LEU A 835 21.76 -28.20 -13.38
N ASN A 836 21.71 -28.96 -14.49
CA ASN A 836 20.85 -30.14 -14.59
C ASN A 836 21.17 -31.20 -13.51
N ARG A 837 22.44 -31.37 -13.17
CA ARG A 837 22.86 -32.26 -12.09
C ARG A 837 22.50 -31.75 -10.70
N LEU A 838 22.66 -30.45 -10.46
CA LEU A 838 22.29 -29.82 -9.19
C LEU A 838 20.77 -29.84 -8.97
N ALA A 839 19.99 -29.65 -10.03
CA ALA A 839 18.53 -29.72 -10.01
C ALA A 839 18.02 -31.11 -9.60
N GLY A 840 18.72 -32.19 -9.99
CA GLY A 840 18.27 -33.55 -9.78
C GLY A 840 16.97 -33.86 -10.55
N TYR A 841 16.58 -35.14 -10.60
CA TYR A 841 15.32 -35.55 -11.24
C TYR A 841 14.05 -35.16 -10.45
N ASP A 842 14.18 -34.40 -9.35
CA ASP A 842 13.10 -33.86 -8.52
C ASP A 842 13.02 -32.32 -8.61
N ALA A 843 13.11 -31.77 -9.83
CA ALA A 843 12.66 -30.40 -10.07
C ALA A 843 11.17 -30.33 -9.68
N ALA A 844 10.87 -29.63 -8.59
CA ALA A 844 9.50 -29.36 -8.17
C ALA A 844 8.77 -28.72 -9.36
N ILE A 845 7.81 -29.45 -9.91
CA ILE A 845 7.09 -29.15 -11.15
C ILE A 845 6.63 -27.68 -11.14
N VAL A 846 7.18 -26.89 -12.07
CA VAL A 846 6.68 -25.55 -12.38
C VAL A 846 5.24 -25.67 -12.87
N THR A 847 4.37 -24.83 -12.33
CA THR A 847 2.95 -24.80 -12.67
C THR A 847 2.75 -24.60 -14.18
N ALA A 848 1.90 -25.41 -14.80
CA ALA A 848 1.61 -25.39 -16.24
C ALA A 848 0.67 -24.24 -16.67
N ILE A 849 0.94 -23.00 -16.24
CA ILE A 849 0.22 -21.81 -16.73
C ILE A 849 1.07 -21.19 -17.86
N PRO A 850 0.64 -21.26 -19.13
CA PRO A 850 1.35 -20.61 -20.23
C PRO A 850 1.26 -19.08 -20.07
N GLY A 851 2.40 -18.41 -19.98
CA GLY A 851 2.48 -16.94 -19.87
C GLY A 851 3.74 -16.38 -19.19
N THR A 852 4.58 -17.21 -18.56
CA THR A 852 5.78 -16.76 -17.84
C THR A 852 7.06 -17.11 -18.60
N THR A 853 7.26 -16.57 -19.79
CA THR A 853 8.51 -16.74 -20.55
C THR A 853 8.92 -15.45 -21.25
N ARG A 854 9.67 -14.62 -20.51
CA ARG A 854 10.59 -13.61 -21.07
C ARG A 854 11.69 -13.16 -20.08
N ASP A 855 11.65 -13.65 -18.84
CA ASP A 855 12.64 -13.38 -17.81
C ASP A 855 13.78 -14.42 -17.85
N VAL A 856 14.97 -14.01 -17.38
CA VAL A 856 16.10 -14.91 -17.09
C VAL A 856 15.57 -16.16 -16.39
N VAL A 857 15.86 -17.34 -16.92
CA VAL A 857 15.35 -18.61 -16.39
C VAL A 857 15.85 -18.75 -14.95
N ARG A 858 14.96 -18.49 -13.99
CA ARG A 858 15.19 -18.68 -12.56
C ARG A 858 14.74 -20.09 -12.21
N GLU A 859 15.69 -21.01 -12.12
CA GLU A 859 15.38 -22.35 -11.65
C GLU A 859 15.40 -22.36 -10.12
N ARG A 860 14.33 -22.90 -9.52
CA ARG A 860 14.28 -23.17 -8.08
C ARG A 860 14.64 -24.64 -7.87
N ILE A 861 15.80 -24.88 -7.32
CA ILE A 861 16.27 -26.23 -6.97
C ILE A 861 16.36 -26.36 -5.45
N HIS A 862 16.30 -27.58 -4.94
CA HIS A 862 16.39 -27.84 -3.50
C HIS A 862 17.67 -28.59 -3.19
N LEU A 863 18.43 -28.08 -2.22
CA LEU A 863 19.68 -28.67 -1.76
C LEU A 863 19.50 -29.10 -0.31
N ASP A 864 19.22 -30.39 -0.08
CA ASP A 864 18.97 -30.98 1.24
C ASP A 864 17.94 -30.18 2.08
N GLY A 865 16.88 -29.69 1.42
CA GLY A 865 15.81 -28.91 2.05
C GLY A 865 15.98 -27.38 2.00
N MET A 866 17.18 -26.87 1.68
CA MET A 866 17.42 -25.45 1.45
C MET A 866 17.05 -25.07 0.00
N PRO A 867 16.17 -24.08 -0.24
CA PRO A 867 15.91 -23.58 -1.58
C PRO A 867 17.17 -22.92 -2.17
N LEU A 868 17.40 -23.13 -3.44
CA LEU A 868 18.52 -22.58 -4.19
C LEU A 868 17.96 -21.98 -5.48
N HIS A 869 18.07 -20.66 -5.59
CA HIS A 869 17.64 -19.89 -6.74
C HIS A 869 18.83 -19.77 -7.70
N VAL A 870 18.81 -20.56 -8.76
CA VAL A 870 19.90 -20.54 -9.75
C VAL A 870 19.53 -19.63 -10.90
N LEU A 871 20.43 -18.69 -11.17
CA LEU A 871 20.39 -17.79 -12.31
C LEU A 871 21.37 -18.33 -13.35
N ASP A 872 20.85 -18.85 -14.47
CA ASP A 872 21.68 -19.27 -15.59
C ASP A 872 22.11 -18.04 -16.40
N THR A 873 23.41 -17.71 -16.35
CA THR A 873 23.98 -16.72 -17.27
C THR A 873 24.40 -17.45 -18.53
N ALA A 874 23.49 -17.51 -19.50
CA ALA A 874 23.85 -17.93 -20.85
C ALA A 874 24.99 -17.03 -21.36
N GLY A 875 26.21 -17.59 -21.36
CA GLY A 875 27.44 -17.14 -22.02
C GLY A 875 27.70 -15.63 -22.05
N LEU A 876 28.64 -15.17 -21.21
CA LEU A 876 29.40 -13.94 -21.45
C LEU A 876 30.06 -14.04 -22.85
N ARG A 877 29.43 -13.47 -23.88
CA ARG A 877 29.99 -13.35 -25.23
C ARG A 877 30.39 -11.91 -25.46
N ASP A 878 31.57 -11.72 -26.05
CA ASP A 878 31.96 -10.48 -26.68
C ASP A 878 31.61 -10.61 -28.19
N GLY A 879 30.48 -10.05 -28.63
CA GLY A 879 30.22 -9.79 -30.05
C GLY A 879 28.77 -9.93 -30.56
N GLY A 880 28.05 -8.79 -30.60
CA GLY A 880 27.01 -8.51 -31.61
C GLY A 880 25.60 -8.17 -31.10
N ASP A 881 25.17 -6.93 -31.39
CA ASP A 881 23.79 -6.40 -31.34
C ASP A 881 23.28 -5.76 -30.03
N VAL A 882 22.44 -4.72 -30.15
CA VAL A 882 21.96 -3.83 -29.05
C VAL A 882 21.17 -4.58 -27.95
N VAL A 883 20.68 -5.78 -28.27
CA VAL A 883 19.96 -6.68 -27.34
C VAL A 883 20.93 -7.45 -26.42
N GLU A 884 22.16 -7.75 -26.86
CA GLU A 884 23.17 -8.45 -26.05
C GLU A 884 23.78 -7.53 -24.97
N GLU A 885 23.95 -6.23 -25.23
CA GLU A 885 24.44 -5.28 -24.22
C GLU A 885 23.48 -5.12 -23.03
N GLU A 886 22.17 -5.07 -23.28
CA GLU A 886 21.15 -5.04 -22.23
C GLU A 886 21.09 -6.39 -21.48
N GLY A 887 21.33 -7.51 -22.17
CA GLY A 887 21.50 -8.84 -21.58
C GLY A 887 22.68 -8.90 -20.61
N MET A 888 23.85 -8.36 -21.00
CA MET A 888 25.04 -8.28 -20.15
C MET A 888 24.86 -7.32 -18.97
N ARG A 889 24.21 -6.16 -19.18
CA ARG A 889 23.92 -5.20 -18.10
C ARG A 889 22.99 -5.80 -17.06
N ARG A 890 21.94 -6.52 -17.48
CA ARG A 890 21.01 -7.22 -16.59
C ARG A 890 21.67 -8.39 -15.86
N ALA A 891 22.48 -9.20 -16.57
CA ALA A 891 23.25 -10.28 -15.94
C ALA A 891 24.20 -9.74 -14.86
N ARG A 892 24.85 -8.59 -15.09
CA ARG A 892 25.71 -7.93 -14.10
C ARG A 892 24.92 -7.38 -12.89
N ALA A 893 23.74 -6.80 -13.11
CA ALA A 893 22.88 -6.33 -12.02
C ALA A 893 22.34 -7.48 -11.15
N GLU A 894 22.04 -8.64 -11.74
CA GLU A 894 21.62 -9.83 -11.00
C GLU A 894 22.81 -10.51 -10.29
N MET A 895 24.01 -10.49 -10.88
CA MET A 895 25.24 -10.94 -10.21
C MET A 895 25.57 -10.15 -8.95
N GLN A 896 25.33 -8.83 -8.92
CA GLN A 896 25.52 -8.00 -7.72
C GLN A 896 24.58 -8.39 -6.56
N ARG A 897 23.45 -9.03 -6.85
CA ARG A 897 22.47 -9.47 -5.86
C ARG A 897 22.63 -10.93 -5.45
N ALA A 898 23.58 -11.65 -6.04
CA ALA A 898 23.79 -13.06 -5.76
C ALA A 898 24.53 -13.26 -4.44
N ASP A 899 24.09 -14.24 -3.65
CA ASP A 899 24.79 -14.66 -2.41
C ASP A 899 26.12 -15.38 -2.74
N ARG A 900 26.24 -15.91 -3.96
CA ARG A 900 27.46 -16.56 -4.46
C ARG A 900 27.48 -16.67 -5.99
N VAL A 901 28.66 -16.52 -6.58
CA VAL A 901 28.94 -16.87 -7.99
C VAL A 901 29.69 -18.20 -8.04
N LEU A 902 29.18 -19.17 -8.79
CA LEU A 902 29.87 -20.39 -9.17
C LEU A 902 30.55 -20.18 -10.52
N PHE A 903 31.87 -19.99 -10.52
CA PHE A 903 32.64 -19.82 -11.75
C PHE A 903 33.17 -21.17 -12.24
N VAL A 904 32.56 -21.70 -13.30
CA VAL A 904 32.81 -23.03 -13.84
C VAL A 904 33.95 -23.00 -14.85
N ILE A 905 34.95 -23.84 -14.63
CA ILE A 905 36.18 -23.96 -15.41
C ILE A 905 36.29 -25.39 -15.93
N ASP A 906 36.64 -25.55 -17.20
CA ASP A 906 37.00 -26.86 -17.75
C ASP A 906 38.41 -27.24 -17.27
N THR A 907 38.51 -28.26 -16.42
CA THR A 907 39.78 -28.69 -15.83
C THR A 907 40.73 -29.29 -16.88
N ALA A 908 40.21 -29.89 -17.95
CA ALA A 908 41.04 -30.49 -18.98
C ALA A 908 41.71 -29.44 -19.88
N GLU A 909 41.04 -28.30 -20.10
CA GLU A 909 41.56 -27.21 -20.93
C GLU A 909 42.30 -26.11 -20.13
N ASP A 910 41.86 -25.85 -18.89
CA ASP A 910 42.39 -24.78 -18.04
C ASP A 910 42.60 -25.23 -16.58
N PRO A 911 43.59 -26.10 -16.33
CA PRO A 911 43.87 -26.62 -14.98
C PRO A 911 44.38 -25.55 -14.01
N ASP A 912 44.96 -24.47 -14.52
CA ASP A 912 45.49 -23.35 -13.74
C ASP A 912 44.44 -22.27 -13.42
N GLY A 913 43.21 -22.43 -13.94
CA GLY A 913 42.12 -21.45 -13.80
C GLY A 913 42.46 -20.05 -14.33
N ARG A 914 43.21 -19.98 -15.45
CA ARG A 914 43.54 -18.72 -16.14
C ARG A 914 42.29 -17.94 -16.55
N ALA A 915 41.23 -18.65 -16.97
CA ALA A 915 39.96 -18.06 -17.36
C ALA A 915 39.35 -17.19 -16.26
N PHE A 916 39.47 -17.61 -15.00
CA PHE A 916 39.02 -16.79 -13.89
C PHE A 916 39.87 -15.52 -13.74
N ARG A 917 41.20 -15.58 -13.89
CA ARG A 917 42.05 -14.37 -13.79
C ARG A 917 41.70 -13.34 -14.86
N ASP A 918 41.41 -13.78 -16.08
CA ASP A 918 41.03 -12.91 -17.19
C ASP A 918 39.64 -12.28 -16.98
N GLU A 919 38.69 -13.04 -16.41
CA GLU A 919 37.30 -12.62 -16.22
C GLU A 919 37.01 -12.04 -14.82
N HIS A 920 37.94 -12.14 -13.86
CA HIS A 920 37.75 -11.66 -12.49
C HIS A 920 37.50 -10.16 -12.46
N ALA A 921 38.21 -9.39 -13.29
CA ALA A 921 38.00 -7.95 -13.46
C ALA A 921 36.60 -7.60 -14.01
N ARG A 922 35.86 -8.57 -14.57
CA ARG A 922 34.51 -8.38 -15.09
C ARG A 922 33.42 -8.73 -14.07
N LEU A 923 33.77 -9.42 -12.97
CA LEU A 923 32.87 -9.71 -11.84
C LEU A 923 32.81 -8.51 -10.87
N PRO A 924 31.68 -8.29 -10.17
CA PRO A 924 31.62 -7.26 -9.13
C PRO A 924 32.60 -7.56 -7.98
N GLU A 925 33.29 -6.53 -7.46
CA GLU A 925 34.35 -6.68 -6.45
C GLU A 925 33.87 -7.34 -5.14
N ASP A 926 32.63 -7.07 -4.72
CA ASP A 926 32.09 -7.52 -3.43
C ASP A 926 31.35 -8.86 -3.46
N VAL A 927 31.20 -9.49 -4.64
CA VAL A 927 30.39 -10.72 -4.76
C VAL A 927 31.26 -11.94 -4.45
N PRO A 928 30.90 -12.76 -3.45
CA PRO A 928 31.67 -13.96 -3.14
C PRO A 928 31.69 -14.95 -4.31
N VAL A 929 32.86 -15.51 -4.63
CA VAL A 929 33.04 -16.46 -5.74
C VAL A 929 33.51 -17.83 -5.23
N THR A 930 33.01 -18.91 -5.83
CA THR A 930 33.53 -20.28 -5.70
C THR A 930 33.95 -20.76 -7.09
N LEU A 931 35.19 -21.24 -7.22
CA LEU A 931 35.69 -21.82 -8.47
C LEU A 931 35.29 -23.28 -8.57
N VAL A 932 34.62 -23.65 -9.66
CA VAL A 932 34.16 -25.02 -9.92
C VAL A 932 34.98 -25.61 -11.06
N PHE A 933 35.93 -26.47 -10.74
CA PHE A 933 36.75 -27.20 -11.69
C PHE A 933 35.97 -28.43 -12.17
N ASN A 934 35.33 -28.29 -13.33
CA ASN A 934 34.46 -29.30 -13.94
C ASN A 934 35.25 -30.22 -14.89
N LYS A 935 34.67 -31.37 -15.25
CA LYS A 935 35.28 -32.41 -16.10
C LYS A 935 36.54 -33.05 -15.52
N CYS A 936 36.60 -33.21 -14.20
CA CYS A 936 37.75 -33.85 -13.53
C CYS A 936 37.97 -35.30 -13.98
N ASP A 937 36.95 -35.96 -14.51
CA ASP A 937 37.02 -37.30 -15.13
C ASP A 937 37.94 -37.35 -16.35
N LEU A 938 38.11 -36.23 -17.07
CA LEU A 938 38.99 -36.12 -18.23
C LEU A 938 40.41 -35.63 -17.86
N ALA A 939 40.61 -35.18 -16.62
CA ALA A 939 41.84 -34.55 -16.14
C ALA A 939 42.63 -35.44 -15.14
N ALA A 940 42.47 -36.76 -15.24
CA ALA A 940 43.18 -37.70 -14.37
C ALA A 940 44.71 -37.52 -14.48
N GLY A 941 45.35 -37.14 -13.35
CA GLY A 941 46.80 -36.97 -13.26
C GLY A 941 47.31 -35.53 -13.40
N VAL A 942 46.44 -34.52 -13.48
CA VAL A 942 46.86 -33.11 -13.43
C VAL A 942 47.09 -32.68 -11.96
N PRO A 943 48.32 -32.32 -11.56
CA PRO A 943 48.60 -31.88 -10.19
C PRO A 943 48.02 -30.48 -9.98
N LEU A 944 47.00 -30.36 -9.13
CA LEU A 944 46.57 -29.07 -8.61
C LEU A 944 47.56 -28.65 -7.52
N ALA A 945 48.03 -27.41 -7.60
CA ALA A 945 48.90 -26.86 -6.56
C ALA A 945 48.21 -26.92 -5.18
N ASP A 946 48.86 -27.58 -4.21
CA ASP A 946 48.37 -27.73 -2.82
C ASP A 946 48.22 -26.38 -2.08
N THR A 947 48.77 -25.30 -2.65
CA THR A 947 48.72 -23.95 -2.10
C THR A 947 47.99 -23.01 -3.07
N TRP A 948 46.75 -22.65 -2.71
CA TRP A 948 45.96 -21.61 -3.38
C TRP A 948 45.68 -20.46 -2.42
N SER A 949 45.92 -19.23 -2.86
CA SER A 949 45.59 -18.01 -2.12
C SER A 949 44.32 -17.31 -2.62
N GLY A 950 43.59 -17.91 -3.56
CA GLY A 950 42.39 -17.32 -4.18
C GLY A 950 41.07 -17.87 -3.62
N PRO A 951 39.94 -17.67 -4.34
CA PRO A 951 38.62 -18.09 -3.88
C PRO A 951 38.50 -19.61 -3.66
N PRO A 952 37.58 -20.09 -2.80
CA PRO A 952 37.35 -21.52 -2.56
C PRO A 952 37.18 -22.31 -3.85
N ARG A 953 37.76 -23.52 -3.91
CA ARG A 953 37.73 -24.37 -5.10
C ARG A 953 36.98 -25.68 -4.83
N VAL A 954 36.18 -26.10 -5.78
CA VAL A 954 35.54 -27.42 -5.78
C VAL A 954 35.80 -28.11 -7.11
N MET A 955 36.39 -29.30 -7.05
CA MET A 955 36.51 -30.19 -8.20
C MET A 955 35.30 -31.10 -8.31
N LEU A 956 34.75 -31.22 -9.50
CA LEU A 956 33.66 -32.15 -9.80
C LEU A 956 33.65 -32.58 -11.26
N SER A 957 32.86 -33.61 -11.55
CA SER A 957 32.42 -33.94 -12.89
C SER A 957 30.90 -33.82 -12.95
N ALA A 958 30.40 -32.83 -13.68
CA ALA A 958 28.98 -32.69 -13.94
C ALA A 958 28.43 -33.87 -14.76
N LEU A 959 29.27 -34.61 -15.48
CA LEU A 959 28.86 -35.79 -16.23
C LEU A 959 28.66 -36.98 -15.27
N THR A 960 29.70 -37.35 -14.52
CA THR A 960 29.66 -38.56 -13.66
C THR A 960 28.96 -38.31 -12.32
N GLY A 961 28.88 -37.05 -11.88
CA GLY A 961 28.36 -36.64 -10.57
C GLY A 961 29.41 -36.66 -9.45
N GLU A 962 30.64 -37.08 -9.75
CA GLU A 962 31.74 -37.06 -8.79
C GLU A 962 32.00 -35.64 -8.28
N GLY A 963 32.21 -35.48 -6.97
CA GLY A 963 32.50 -34.17 -6.35
C GLY A 963 31.28 -33.25 -6.16
N LEU A 964 30.10 -33.61 -6.66
CA LEU A 964 28.88 -32.81 -6.50
C LEU A 964 28.47 -32.67 -5.03
N ASP A 965 28.63 -33.72 -4.21
CA ASP A 965 28.34 -33.67 -2.77
C ASP A 965 29.26 -32.70 -2.03
N LYS A 966 30.52 -32.55 -2.49
CA LYS A 966 31.45 -31.54 -1.94
C LYS A 966 30.97 -30.13 -2.26
N LEU A 967 30.47 -29.90 -3.48
CA LEU A 967 29.86 -28.61 -3.85
C LEU A 967 28.62 -28.32 -2.99
N ARG A 968 27.77 -29.34 -2.77
CA ARG A 968 26.58 -29.21 -1.91
C ARG A 968 26.95 -28.87 -0.46
N ALA A 969 27.93 -29.57 0.11
CA ALA A 969 28.42 -29.29 1.46
C ALA A 969 29.01 -27.86 1.56
N HIS A 970 29.81 -27.46 0.57
CA HIS A 970 30.39 -26.12 0.50
C HIS A 970 29.34 -25.00 0.45
N LEU A 971 28.30 -25.16 -0.38
CA LEU A 971 27.21 -24.18 -0.47
C LEU A 971 26.44 -24.03 0.86
N LYS A 972 26.15 -25.15 1.54
CA LYS A 972 25.54 -25.14 2.88
C LYS A 972 26.41 -24.42 3.90
N GLN A 973 27.72 -24.72 3.91
CA GLN A 973 28.68 -24.07 4.80
C GLN A 973 28.78 -22.57 4.55
N CYS A 974 28.78 -22.13 3.28
CA CYS A 974 28.84 -20.71 2.92
C CYS A 974 27.65 -19.91 3.47
N MET A 975 26.46 -20.52 3.55
CA MET A 975 25.27 -19.88 4.10
C MET A 975 25.15 -20.05 5.62
N GLY A 976 26.07 -20.79 6.25
CA GLY A 976 25.95 -21.18 7.66
C GLY A 976 24.75 -22.08 7.91
N PHE A 977 24.25 -22.80 6.89
CA PHE A 977 23.12 -23.71 7.04
C PHE A 977 23.54 -24.90 7.88
N GLN A 978 22.91 -25.05 9.04
CA GLN A 978 23.14 -26.14 9.97
C GLN A 978 21.81 -26.81 10.28
N THR A 979 21.81 -28.14 10.29
CA THR A 979 20.67 -28.89 10.82
C THR A 979 20.66 -28.73 12.33
N VAL A 980 19.89 -27.76 12.83
CA VAL A 980 19.79 -27.49 14.27
C VAL A 980 19.05 -28.64 14.96
N GLU A 981 19.66 -29.25 15.98
CA GLU A 981 18.97 -30.14 16.91
C GLU A 981 17.95 -29.31 17.71
N GLY A 982 16.66 -29.62 17.56
CA GLY A 982 15.56 -28.77 18.02
C GLY A 982 14.82 -28.04 16.90
N GLY A 983 15.31 -28.13 15.66
CA GLY A 983 14.66 -27.68 14.42
C GLY A 983 14.60 -26.16 14.24
N ALA A 984 14.49 -25.70 13.00
CA ALA A 984 14.27 -24.29 12.68
C ALA A 984 12.78 -23.89 12.77
N ILE A 985 12.53 -22.60 12.93
CA ILE A 985 11.22 -21.93 12.83
C ILE A 985 11.19 -21.09 11.55
N SER A 986 10.02 -20.85 10.94
CA SER A 986 9.95 -19.90 9.83
C SER A 986 10.10 -18.47 10.35
N ALA A 987 10.99 -17.70 9.73
CA ALA A 987 11.24 -16.29 10.03
C ALA A 987 11.54 -15.49 8.76
N ARG A 988 11.31 -14.17 8.83
CA ARG A 988 11.45 -13.21 7.74
C ARG A 988 12.49 -12.16 8.08
N ARG A 989 12.96 -11.42 7.05
CA ARG A 989 13.90 -10.30 7.24
C ARG A 989 13.43 -9.29 8.29
N ARG A 990 12.14 -8.92 8.29
CA ARG A 990 11.57 -7.99 9.28
C ARG A 990 11.75 -8.48 10.72
N HIS A 991 11.67 -9.78 10.96
CA HIS A 991 11.84 -10.37 12.29
C HIS A 991 13.30 -10.25 12.74
N LEU A 992 14.25 -10.54 11.84
CA LEU A 992 15.67 -10.38 12.11
C LEU A 992 16.06 -8.92 12.36
N GLU A 993 15.49 -7.98 11.60
CA GLU A 993 15.72 -6.54 11.81
C GLU A 993 15.19 -6.08 13.18
N ALA A 994 14.00 -6.54 13.57
CA ALA A 994 13.41 -6.25 14.88
C ALA A 994 14.23 -6.86 16.03
N LEU A 995 14.63 -8.13 15.91
CA LEU A 995 15.52 -8.80 16.87
C LEU A 995 16.89 -8.10 16.96
N ALA A 996 17.44 -7.63 15.84
CA ALA A 996 18.70 -6.90 15.81
C ALA A 996 18.59 -5.54 16.51
N ARG A 997 17.52 -4.78 16.25
CA ARG A 997 17.26 -3.52 16.99
C ARG A 997 17.10 -3.77 18.47
N ALA A 998 16.32 -4.78 18.86
CA ALA A 998 16.10 -5.11 20.26
C ALA A 998 17.42 -5.47 20.96
N ARG A 999 18.27 -6.27 20.31
CA ARG A 999 19.61 -6.60 20.80
C ARG A 999 20.49 -5.36 20.96
N THR A 1000 20.52 -4.46 19.97
CA THR A 1000 21.31 -3.22 20.05
C THR A 1000 20.88 -2.36 21.24
N HIS A 1001 19.58 -2.24 21.49
CA HIS A 1001 19.07 -1.56 22.67
C HIS A 1001 19.49 -2.25 23.98
N THR A 1002 19.46 -3.59 24.03
CA THR A 1002 19.94 -4.32 25.21
C THR A 1002 21.45 -4.17 25.44
N GLU A 1003 22.27 -4.20 24.39
CA GLU A 1003 23.72 -3.96 24.47
C GLU A 1003 24.04 -2.50 24.90
N GLU A 1004 23.26 -1.54 24.41
CA GLU A 1004 23.37 -0.15 24.84
C GLU A 1004 22.99 0.01 26.32
N ALA A 1005 21.92 -0.65 26.77
CA ALA A 1005 21.52 -0.66 28.18
C ALA A 1005 22.65 -1.23 29.08
N GLU A 1006 23.30 -2.31 28.67
CA GLU A 1006 24.44 -2.89 29.40
C GLU A 1006 25.63 -1.92 29.45
N ARG A 1007 25.91 -1.19 28.35
CA ARG A 1007 26.95 -0.17 28.31
C ARG A 1007 26.63 1.00 29.25
N GLN A 1008 25.39 1.50 29.24
CA GLN A 1008 24.96 2.59 30.12
C GLN A 1008 25.05 2.21 31.61
N LEU A 1009 24.76 0.95 31.93
CA LEU A 1009 24.94 0.42 33.27
C LEU A 1009 26.42 0.40 33.68
N THR A 1010 27.29 -0.15 32.85
CA THR A 1010 28.70 -0.41 33.18
C THR A 1010 29.58 0.83 33.15
N GLU A 1011 29.42 1.70 32.14
CA GLU A 1011 30.27 2.88 31.93
C GLU A 1011 29.76 4.10 32.70
N HIS A 1012 28.45 4.26 32.79
CA HIS A 1012 27.82 5.49 33.28
C HIS A 1012 27.00 5.31 34.55
N ARG A 1013 26.70 4.06 34.95
CA ARG A 1013 25.82 3.73 36.09
C ARG A 1013 24.49 4.48 36.07
N ALA A 1014 23.98 4.73 34.87
CA ALA A 1014 22.81 5.58 34.65
C ALA A 1014 21.53 4.74 34.56
N GLY A 1015 20.94 4.36 35.70
CA GLY A 1015 19.74 3.50 35.75
C GLY A 1015 18.57 3.97 34.87
N GLU A 1016 18.33 5.29 34.80
CA GLU A 1016 17.28 5.86 33.95
C GLU A 1016 17.49 5.59 32.45
N LEU A 1017 18.74 5.66 31.97
CA LEU A 1017 19.09 5.37 30.58
C LEU A 1017 18.97 3.88 30.28
N VAL A 1018 19.38 3.03 31.24
CA VAL A 1018 19.20 1.58 31.15
C VAL A 1018 17.71 1.24 31.00
N ALA A 1019 16.83 1.84 31.80
CA ALA A 1019 15.39 1.58 31.73
C ALA A 1019 14.77 1.99 30.38
N GLU A 1020 15.17 3.13 29.81
CA GLU A 1020 14.68 3.59 28.51
C GLU A 1020 15.19 2.73 27.36
N GLU A 1021 16.46 2.31 27.37
CA GLU A 1021 17.00 1.39 26.37
C GLU A 1021 16.30 0.01 26.43
N LEU A 1022 16.07 -0.54 27.63
CA LEU A 1022 15.31 -1.78 27.79
C LEU A 1022 13.85 -1.66 27.31
N ARG A 1023 13.23 -0.48 27.47
CA ARG A 1023 11.93 -0.18 26.87
C ARG A 1023 11.98 -0.17 25.35
N GLY A 1024 13.03 0.40 24.75
CA GLY A 1024 13.28 0.33 23.31
C GLY A 1024 13.39 -1.11 22.80
N ALA A 1025 14.10 -1.96 23.54
CA ALA A 1025 14.20 -3.39 23.25
C ALA A 1025 12.83 -4.10 23.30
N GLN A 1026 12.03 -3.83 24.33
CA GLN A 1026 10.68 -4.39 24.48
C GLN A 1026 9.78 -4.01 23.28
N LEU A 1027 9.75 -2.74 22.89
CA LEU A 1027 8.94 -2.27 21.76
C LEU A 1027 9.33 -2.97 20.45
N ALA A 1028 10.63 -3.09 20.18
CA ALA A 1028 11.12 -3.77 18.98
C ALA A 1028 10.74 -5.26 18.95
N LEU A 1029 10.70 -5.95 20.10
CA LEU A 1029 10.23 -7.34 20.18
C LEU A 1029 8.72 -7.47 19.93
N SER A 1030 7.91 -6.58 20.53
CA SER A 1030 6.45 -6.60 20.36
C SER A 1030 5.97 -6.29 18.93
N GLU A 1031 6.79 -5.65 18.09
CA GLU A 1031 6.52 -5.49 16.65
C GLU A 1031 6.49 -6.82 15.87
N ILE A 1032 7.15 -7.86 16.39
CA ILE A 1032 7.23 -9.18 15.75
C ILE A 1032 5.89 -9.91 15.87
N THR A 1033 5.35 -9.95 17.09
CA THR A 1033 4.10 -10.64 17.45
C THR A 1033 2.87 -9.81 17.12
N GLY A 1034 3.02 -8.49 17.03
CA GLY A 1034 1.98 -7.58 16.58
C GLY A 1034 1.21 -6.88 17.71
N GLU A 1035 1.67 -6.99 18.96
CA GLU A 1035 1.05 -6.35 20.13
C GLU A 1035 1.12 -4.81 20.08
N PHE A 1036 2.10 -4.26 19.36
CA PHE A 1036 2.22 -2.83 19.06
C PHE A 1036 2.46 -2.65 17.56
N THR A 1037 1.43 -2.33 16.77
CA THR A 1037 1.57 -2.19 15.31
C THR A 1037 1.00 -0.88 14.77
N SER A 1038 1.61 -0.42 13.67
CA SER A 1038 1.04 0.61 12.80
C SER A 1038 0.15 -0.04 11.74
N ASP A 1039 -1.03 0.54 11.48
CA ASP A 1039 -2.02 0.01 10.52
C ASP A 1039 -1.43 -0.22 9.11
N ASP A 1040 -0.45 0.59 8.71
CA ASP A 1040 0.25 0.50 7.42
C ASP A 1040 1.08 -0.79 7.27
N LEU A 1041 1.60 -1.34 8.38
CA LEU A 1041 2.37 -2.58 8.38
C LEU A 1041 1.45 -3.78 8.12
N LEU A 1042 0.28 -3.80 8.75
CA LEU A 1042 -0.72 -4.87 8.59
C LEU A 1042 -1.21 -4.94 7.13
N GLY A 1043 -1.53 -3.79 6.53
CA GLY A 1043 -1.95 -3.73 5.14
C GLY A 1043 -0.94 -4.32 4.15
N ARG A 1044 0.36 -4.05 4.36
CA ARG A 1044 1.43 -4.61 3.51
C ARG A 1044 1.62 -6.11 3.69
N ILE A 1045 1.51 -6.62 4.92
CA ILE A 1045 1.69 -8.04 5.22
C ILE A 1045 0.58 -8.87 4.56
N PHE A 1046 -0.69 -8.49 4.75
CA PHE A 1046 -1.82 -9.25 4.22
C PHE A 1046 -2.04 -9.06 2.71
N ALA A 1047 -1.57 -7.96 2.11
CA ALA A 1047 -1.59 -7.77 0.65
C ALA A 1047 -0.75 -8.82 -0.11
N GLY A 1048 0.23 -9.45 0.55
CA GLY A 1048 1.04 -10.53 -0.02
C GLY A 1048 0.38 -11.93 0.02
N PHE A 1049 -0.81 -12.06 0.62
CA PHE A 1049 -1.51 -13.35 0.74
C PHE A 1049 -2.45 -13.59 -0.44
N CYS A 1050 -2.78 -14.86 -0.70
CA CYS A 1050 -3.80 -15.23 -1.69
C CYS A 1050 -5.21 -14.79 -1.26
N ILE A 1051 -6.08 -14.52 -2.24
CA ILE A 1051 -7.51 -14.27 -2.01
C ILE A 1051 -8.16 -15.58 -1.54
N GLY A 1052 -8.96 -15.55 -0.46
CA GLY A 1052 -9.57 -16.74 0.16
C GLY A 1052 -8.84 -17.26 1.39
N LYS A 1053 -7.73 -16.62 1.75
CA LYS A 1053 -7.05 -16.78 3.02
C LYS A 1053 -7.02 -15.47 3.79
#